data_AF-A0A9D1QZ19-F1
#
_entry.id   AF-A0A9D1QZ19-F1
#
_cell.length_a   1.000
_cell.length_b   1.000
_cell.length_c   1.000
_cell.angle_alpha   90.00
_cell.angle_beta   90.00
_cell.angle_gamma   90.00
#
_symmetry.space_group_name_H-M   'P 1'
#
loop_
_entity.id
_entity.type
_entity.pdbx_description
1 polymer ?
#
loop_
_entity_poly.entity_id
_entity_poly.type
_entity_poly.pdbx_seq_one_letter_code
_entity_poly.pdbx_strand_id
1 'polypeptide(L)'
;LEEQQKALLWLEGLDRLQAEADRLESQKAGLAARFAAFQPQRERLRRAAKALELAGECAGLAALRAAQEVALRQMEGCLAALPAGERRLANSETALRAATDALNRRKEELRTGMQAVKAARDCDLRLREKDAALLALRRDIAARETALTELEEASRASRERLEAGRSALNALDAELRRTAVDKGLVENLTGLRGRFGLLREQSRLLRDKRLALKDAELRREASARDHAAAIDRRARTEAGLAGLAETLEKRQSALGAALEGHGEAEWRARLMRAGTRKAVLENTGEALLALVKTRETLASTDGRQKAVTEEEAALRARLSALQASHEAGEAEREALEHEMAHLALLRSYEQARLHLTDGEPCPLCGALEHPFATKSVREPDGMRERAEALKQRLRREAETLLALQGKAASLHKEREMLTERRKDAEAEAAAFAARLREGLEALGLPTLEAQDSLSDLSARLRQRHVAETETSARAEAALRRAEALQKEIAAAREAWEGAREALALAERDAQGSVHAKAAAEQEADRLRQEYAALAEQHAEARRMALNETAPYGVAALAPDDLDGLLAELETRRNHWLARTARRETLTRDIARQELETGQRETQLAAAREERDRRRAALLELRAERDALENGRRPLPGGAAPDAEEARLENAVREAEARLEEARRQAEAVRQDLAGLRRQTDMLRQATAERASHMEPLERDFRRRLELAGFADEADYRAACLSEEERERLRQEEQELRTEQTELDARRRDKAAQLAAERRRNVTPLSREQVAASLATLRENARRQQEAIGGIRQKMEENRNLKEACAARAAAIAAQRREYGRWRTLHDLIGSESGKKYRNFVQALTFEIMIDHANRQLQGMSDRYLLIRNTADPLQLDVIDNYQAGEVRSTKNLSGGESFIVSLALALGLSQMASKTVRVDSLFLDEGFGTLDEEALDTALETLAGLQREGKLIGVISHVAALKERIGTQIRVTPVTGGRSVLHGPGCTGSGGR
;
A
#
# COMPACT_ATOMS: atom_id res chain seq x y z
N LEU A 1 -5.11 10.63 28.70
CA LEU A 1 -6.14 9.94 27.88
C LEU A 1 -6.69 8.74 28.64
N GLU A 2 -5.82 7.85 29.13
CA GLU A 2 -6.20 6.70 29.97
C GLU A 2 -6.95 7.07 31.25
N GLU A 3 -6.54 8.13 31.95
CA GLU A 3 -7.23 8.59 33.17
C GLU A 3 -8.67 9.04 32.90
N GLN A 4 -8.90 9.78 31.80
CA GLN A 4 -10.25 10.22 31.42
C GLN A 4 -11.10 9.04 30.90
N GLN A 5 -10.49 8.01 30.28
CA GLN A 5 -11.16 6.75 29.94
C GLN A 5 -11.59 5.97 31.18
N LYS A 6 -10.71 5.86 32.18
CA LYS A 6 -11.02 5.23 33.46
C LYS A 6 -12.15 5.99 34.18
N ALA A 7 -12.11 7.32 34.15
CA ALA A 7 -13.18 8.16 34.70
C ALA A 7 -14.52 7.97 33.98
N LEU A 8 -14.53 7.89 32.64
CA LEU A 8 -15.76 7.65 31.86
C LEU A 8 -16.35 6.26 32.15
N LEU A 9 -15.52 5.22 32.18
CA LEU A 9 -15.94 3.85 32.50
C LEU A 9 -16.48 3.73 33.92
N TRP A 10 -15.88 4.45 34.88
CA TRP A 10 -16.37 4.51 36.25
C TRP A 10 -17.74 5.21 36.33
N LEU A 11 -17.93 6.34 35.63
CA LEU A 11 -19.23 7.03 35.55
C LEU A 11 -20.31 6.15 34.89
N GLU A 12 -19.99 5.41 33.83
CA GLU A 12 -20.91 4.44 33.22
C GLU A 12 -21.24 3.26 34.16
N GLY A 13 -20.27 2.83 34.96
CA GLY A 13 -20.49 1.85 36.02
C GLY A 13 -21.44 2.37 37.10
N LEU A 14 -21.30 3.63 37.50
CA LEU A 14 -22.20 4.28 38.46
C LEU A 14 -23.62 4.42 37.92
N ASP A 15 -23.79 4.83 36.66
CA ASP A 15 -25.11 4.95 36.02
C ASP A 15 -25.82 3.59 35.96
N ARG A 16 -25.09 2.51 35.66
CA ARG A 16 -25.63 1.14 35.66
C ARG A 16 -26.03 0.69 37.05
N LEU A 17 -25.18 0.89 38.05
CA LEU A 17 -25.48 0.53 39.44
C LEU A 17 -26.68 1.32 39.99
N GLN A 18 -26.82 2.59 39.59
CA GLN A 18 -27.98 3.41 39.94
C GLN A 18 -29.27 2.86 39.29
N ALA A 19 -29.24 2.56 37.99
CA ALA A 19 -30.40 1.98 37.30
C ALA A 19 -30.80 0.60 37.86
N GLU A 20 -29.83 -0.24 38.24
CA GLU A 20 -30.09 -1.53 38.91
C GLU A 20 -30.73 -1.32 40.29
N ALA A 21 -30.26 -0.34 41.07
CA ALA A 21 -30.82 -0.01 42.38
C ALA A 21 -32.27 0.50 42.26
N ASP A 22 -32.54 1.38 41.29
CA ASP A 22 -33.89 1.92 41.04
C ASP A 22 -34.86 0.82 40.58
N ARG A 23 -34.39 -0.12 39.75
CA ARG A 23 -35.17 -1.30 39.35
C ARG A 23 -35.50 -2.20 40.54
N LEU A 24 -34.55 -2.43 41.45
CA LEU A 24 -34.78 -3.23 42.66
C LEU A 24 -35.76 -2.55 43.62
N GLU A 25 -35.76 -1.22 43.73
CA GLU A 25 -36.77 -0.49 44.51
C GLU A 25 -38.17 -0.60 43.88
N SER A 26 -38.28 -0.53 42.54
CA SER A 26 -39.54 -0.76 41.85
C SER A 26 -40.08 -2.18 42.08
N GLN A 27 -39.21 -3.20 42.03
CA GLN A 27 -39.60 -4.59 42.33
C GLN A 27 -40.02 -4.78 43.78
N LYS A 28 -39.38 -4.09 44.73
CA LYS A 28 -39.79 -4.09 46.15
C LYS A 28 -41.20 -3.53 46.33
N ALA A 29 -41.50 -2.42 45.65
CA ALA A 29 -42.84 -1.83 45.69
C ALA A 29 -43.90 -2.80 45.11
N GLY A 30 -43.56 -3.51 44.03
CA GLY A 30 -44.41 -4.56 43.47
C GLY A 30 -44.64 -5.75 44.42
N LEU A 31 -43.58 -6.20 45.09
CA LEU A 31 -43.68 -7.28 46.09
C LEU A 31 -44.51 -6.85 47.31
N ALA A 32 -44.37 -5.61 47.77
CA ALA A 32 -45.17 -5.06 48.86
C ALA A 32 -46.68 -5.05 48.51
N ALA A 33 -47.04 -4.73 47.27
CA ALA A 33 -48.41 -4.79 46.79
C ALA A 33 -48.96 -6.24 46.77
N ARG A 34 -48.15 -7.22 46.33
CA ARG A 34 -48.50 -8.66 46.39
C ARG A 34 -48.67 -9.14 47.84
N PHE A 35 -47.79 -8.72 48.75
CA PHE A 35 -47.87 -9.05 50.16
C PHE A 35 -49.10 -8.44 50.83
N ALA A 36 -49.54 -7.25 50.39
CA ALA A 36 -50.79 -6.63 50.82
C ALA A 36 -52.01 -7.39 50.29
N ALA A 37 -51.98 -7.83 49.03
CA ALA A 37 -53.05 -8.64 48.43
C ALA A 37 -53.21 -10.03 49.09
N PHE A 38 -52.14 -10.61 49.62
CA PHE A 38 -52.15 -11.90 50.33
C PHE A 38 -52.63 -11.82 51.80
N GLN A 39 -52.77 -10.61 52.38
CA GLN A 39 -53.18 -10.45 53.79
C GLN A 39 -54.49 -11.17 54.18
N PRO A 40 -55.56 -11.15 53.38
CA PRO A 40 -56.80 -11.86 53.72
C PRO A 40 -56.62 -13.39 53.78
N GLN A 41 -55.78 -13.94 52.90
CA GLN A 41 -55.47 -15.38 52.86
C GLN A 41 -54.57 -15.80 54.02
N ARG A 42 -53.63 -14.94 54.42
CA ARG A 42 -52.80 -15.13 55.61
C ARG A 42 -53.64 -15.16 56.90
N GLU A 43 -54.66 -14.31 57.01
CA GLU A 43 -55.57 -14.34 58.16
C GLU A 43 -56.46 -15.60 58.15
N ARG A 44 -56.86 -16.09 56.96
CA ARG A 44 -57.53 -17.40 56.83
C ARG A 44 -56.64 -18.56 57.30
N LEU A 45 -55.36 -18.57 56.92
CA LEU A 45 -54.38 -19.56 57.39
C LEU A 45 -54.19 -19.50 58.91
N ARG A 46 -54.15 -18.29 59.49
CA ARG A 46 -54.06 -18.08 60.94
C ARG A 46 -55.26 -18.61 61.69
N ARG A 47 -56.49 -18.37 61.20
CA ARG A 47 -57.72 -18.93 61.78
C ARG A 47 -57.77 -20.46 61.66
N ALA A 48 -57.33 -21.02 60.53
CA ALA A 48 -57.28 -22.47 60.32
C ALA A 48 -56.24 -23.18 61.22
N ALA A 49 -55.13 -22.52 61.56
CA ALA A 49 -54.15 -23.03 62.52
C ALA A 49 -54.74 -23.13 63.94
N LYS A 50 -55.48 -22.11 64.38
CA LYS A 50 -56.22 -22.14 65.66
C LYS A 50 -57.33 -23.18 65.69
N ALA A 51 -58.01 -23.41 64.56
CA ALA A 51 -59.03 -24.47 64.46
C ALA A 51 -58.43 -25.89 64.56
N LEU A 52 -57.19 -26.09 64.12
CA LEU A 52 -56.50 -27.37 64.24
C LEU A 52 -56.23 -27.77 65.69
N GLU A 53 -55.92 -26.80 66.56
CA GLU A 53 -55.65 -27.05 67.99
C GLU A 53 -56.87 -27.64 68.73
N LEU A 54 -58.08 -27.40 68.22
CA LEU A 54 -59.34 -27.89 68.78
C LEU A 54 -59.90 -29.16 68.08
N ALA A 55 -59.20 -29.67 67.05
CA ALA A 55 -59.69 -30.77 66.22
C ALA A 55 -59.84 -32.11 66.97
N GLY A 56 -58.92 -32.40 67.90
CA GLY A 56 -58.98 -33.63 68.70
C GLY A 56 -60.20 -33.69 69.64
N GLU A 57 -60.60 -32.54 70.18
CA GLU A 57 -61.73 -32.40 71.10
C GLU A 57 -63.07 -32.49 70.35
N CYS A 58 -63.16 -31.86 69.17
CA CYS A 58 -64.35 -31.96 68.30
C CYS A 58 -64.57 -33.40 67.81
N ALA A 59 -63.51 -34.09 67.38
CA ALA A 59 -63.58 -35.48 66.95
C ALA A 59 -64.00 -36.44 68.09
N GLY A 60 -63.46 -36.24 69.30
CA GLY A 60 -63.82 -37.01 70.49
C GLY A 60 -65.29 -36.83 70.89
N LEU A 61 -65.80 -35.60 70.86
CA LEU A 61 -67.20 -35.28 71.15
C LEU A 61 -68.16 -35.85 70.10
N ALA A 62 -67.78 -35.81 68.81
CA ALA A 62 -68.57 -36.38 67.71
C ALA A 62 -68.67 -37.92 67.79
N ALA A 63 -67.58 -38.61 68.15
CA ALA A 63 -67.57 -40.05 68.33
C ALA A 63 -68.45 -40.51 69.52
N LEU A 64 -68.41 -39.75 70.63
CA LEU A 64 -69.27 -39.99 71.80
C LEU A 64 -70.77 -39.80 71.47
N ARG A 65 -71.12 -38.74 70.71
CA ARG A 65 -72.49 -38.48 70.21
C ARG A 65 -73.02 -39.63 69.35
N ALA A 66 -72.23 -40.09 68.38
CA ALA A 66 -72.62 -41.21 67.50
C ALA A 66 -72.80 -42.53 68.26
N ALA A 67 -71.92 -42.82 69.23
CA ALA A 67 -72.02 -44.02 70.07
C ALA A 67 -73.23 -44.00 71.03
N GLN A 68 -73.65 -42.81 71.48
CA GLN A 68 -74.86 -42.64 72.30
C GLN A 68 -76.14 -42.91 71.49
N GLU A 69 -76.18 -42.44 70.23
CA GLU A 69 -77.35 -42.59 69.36
C GLU A 69 -77.61 -44.05 68.96
N VAL A 70 -76.54 -44.82 68.71
CA VAL A 70 -76.63 -46.28 68.42
C VAL A 70 -77.15 -47.06 69.63
N ALA A 71 -76.68 -46.74 70.84
CA ALA A 71 -77.09 -47.44 72.06
C ALA A 71 -78.57 -47.18 72.43
N LEU A 72 -79.07 -45.97 72.17
CA LEU A 72 -80.49 -45.63 72.39
C LEU A 72 -81.42 -46.41 71.44
N ARG A 73 -81.06 -46.55 70.15
CA ARG A 73 -81.83 -47.36 69.19
C ARG A 73 -81.88 -48.85 69.55
N GLN A 74 -80.80 -49.40 70.10
CA GLN A 74 -80.75 -50.79 70.55
C GLN A 74 -81.63 -51.04 71.80
N MET A 75 -81.74 -50.05 72.70
CA MET A 75 -82.58 -50.12 73.89
C MET A 75 -84.08 -50.12 73.54
N GLU A 76 -84.51 -49.32 72.58
CA GLU A 76 -85.90 -49.30 72.09
C GLU A 76 -86.34 -50.65 71.50
N GLY A 77 -85.45 -51.33 70.77
CA GLY A 77 -85.72 -52.66 70.22
C GLY A 77 -85.93 -53.75 71.28
N CYS A 78 -85.19 -53.70 72.40
CA CYS A 78 -85.32 -54.68 73.49
C CYS A 78 -86.61 -54.48 74.30
N LEU A 79 -87.04 -53.23 74.52
CA LEU A 79 -88.25 -52.91 75.28
C LEU A 79 -89.54 -53.33 74.56
N ALA A 80 -89.54 -53.37 73.23
CA ALA A 80 -90.68 -53.82 72.43
C ALA A 80 -90.93 -55.34 72.50
N ALA A 81 -89.93 -56.16 72.84
CA ALA A 81 -89.99 -57.63 72.76
C ALA A 81 -90.40 -58.34 74.07
N LEU A 82 -90.36 -57.65 75.22
CA LEU A 82 -90.63 -58.20 76.56
C LEU A 82 -92.08 -58.74 76.77
N PRO A 83 -93.15 -58.06 76.32
CA PRO A 83 -94.54 -58.52 76.57
C PRO A 83 -94.91 -59.83 75.87
N ALA A 84 -94.27 -60.14 74.74
CA ALA A 84 -94.49 -61.37 73.98
C ALA A 84 -93.79 -62.60 74.60
N GLY A 85 -92.77 -62.39 75.44
CA GLY A 85 -92.11 -63.46 76.20
C GLY A 85 -92.99 -63.98 77.35
N GLU A 86 -93.63 -63.09 78.09
CA GLU A 86 -94.37 -63.42 79.33
C GLU A 86 -95.61 -64.29 79.07
N ARG A 87 -96.28 -64.09 77.92
CA ARG A 87 -97.42 -64.92 77.50
C ARG A 87 -97.05 -66.34 77.11
N ARG A 88 -95.82 -66.57 76.63
CA ARG A 88 -95.35 -67.91 76.21
C ARG A 88 -95.04 -68.81 77.42
N LEU A 89 -94.62 -68.22 78.55
CA LEU A 89 -94.28 -68.98 79.75
C LEU A 89 -95.51 -69.61 80.40
N ALA A 90 -96.62 -68.87 80.50
CA ALA A 90 -97.86 -69.34 81.15
C ALA A 90 -98.50 -70.58 80.46
N ASN A 91 -98.35 -70.73 79.14
CA ASN A 91 -98.94 -71.84 78.38
C ASN A 91 -98.14 -73.15 78.49
N SER A 92 -96.86 -73.09 78.85
CA SER A 92 -95.98 -74.27 78.91
C SER A 92 -96.08 -75.05 80.23
N GLU A 93 -96.46 -74.40 81.33
CA GLU A 93 -96.55 -75.04 82.66
C GLU A 93 -97.81 -75.92 82.85
N THR A 94 -98.87 -75.67 82.09
CA THR A 94 -100.12 -76.45 82.10
C THR A 94 -99.98 -77.78 81.37
N ALA A 95 -99.16 -77.85 80.31
CA ALA A 95 -98.91 -79.07 79.54
C ALA A 95 -98.07 -80.13 80.30
N LEU A 96 -97.21 -79.70 81.23
CA LEU A 96 -96.29 -80.56 81.97
C LEU A 96 -96.98 -81.54 82.95
N ARG A 97 -98.12 -81.15 83.53
CA ARG A 97 -98.83 -81.97 84.52
C ARG A 97 -99.57 -83.18 83.91
N ALA A 98 -100.09 -83.05 82.69
CA ALA A 98 -100.85 -84.11 82.02
C ALA A 98 -100.00 -85.29 81.51
N ALA A 99 -98.71 -85.08 81.25
CA ALA A 99 -97.81 -86.09 80.69
C ALA A 99 -97.25 -87.09 81.71
N THR A 100 -97.34 -86.80 83.02
CA THR A 100 -96.73 -87.62 84.08
C THR A 100 -97.52 -88.90 84.37
N ASP A 101 -98.86 -88.86 84.30
CA ASP A 101 -99.73 -89.97 84.68
C ASP A 101 -99.79 -91.10 83.63
N ALA A 102 -99.45 -90.82 82.37
CA ALA A 102 -99.50 -91.78 81.27
C ALA A 102 -98.30 -92.76 81.22
N LEU A 103 -97.17 -92.39 81.82
CA LEU A 103 -95.90 -93.14 81.75
C LEU A 103 -95.87 -94.40 82.63
N ASN A 104 -96.56 -94.38 83.78
CA ASN A 104 -96.46 -95.48 84.76
C ASN A 104 -97.17 -96.78 84.31
N ARG A 105 -98.17 -96.70 83.41
CA ARG A 105 -98.91 -97.90 82.94
C ARG A 105 -98.17 -98.72 81.88
N ARG A 106 -97.19 -98.13 81.18
CA ARG A 106 -96.51 -98.80 80.05
C ARG A 106 -95.24 -99.57 80.45
N LYS A 107 -94.66 -99.28 81.61
CA LYS A 107 -93.43 -99.93 82.11
C LYS A 107 -93.59 -101.39 82.55
N GLU A 108 -94.81 -101.83 82.88
CA GLU A 108 -95.09 -103.21 83.32
C GLU A 108 -95.11 -104.21 82.13
N GLU A 109 -95.53 -103.78 80.94
CA GLU A 109 -95.68 -104.62 79.74
C GLU A 109 -94.35 -104.91 79.00
N LEU A 110 -93.31 -104.11 79.22
CA LEU A 110 -91.99 -104.22 78.57
C LEU A 110 -91.10 -105.34 79.17
N ARG A 111 -91.34 -105.73 80.43
CA ARG A 111 -90.41 -106.56 81.20
C ARG A 111 -90.38 -108.04 80.79
N THR A 112 -91.44 -108.57 80.18
CA THR A 112 -91.59 -109.99 79.82
C THR A 112 -91.22 -110.32 78.36
N GLY A 113 -91.07 -109.33 77.47
CA GLY A 113 -90.78 -109.55 76.04
C GLY A 113 -89.30 -109.43 75.60
N MET A 114 -88.43 -108.79 76.39
CA MET A 114 -87.05 -108.46 75.97
C MET A 114 -86.01 -109.59 76.05
N GLN A 115 -86.35 -110.80 76.51
CA GLN A 115 -85.38 -111.90 76.61
C GLN A 115 -85.12 -112.64 75.28
N ALA A 116 -85.93 -112.44 74.24
CA ALA A 116 -85.80 -113.14 72.96
C ALA A 116 -85.19 -112.32 71.79
N VAL A 117 -85.05 -110.99 71.90
CA VAL A 117 -84.63 -110.11 70.77
C VAL A 117 -83.14 -109.74 70.77
N LYS A 118 -82.47 -109.84 71.92
CA LYS A 118 -81.10 -109.35 72.14
C LYS A 118 -80.00 -110.02 71.29
N ALA A 119 -80.27 -111.15 70.63
CA ALA A 119 -79.28 -111.89 69.85
C ALA A 119 -79.15 -111.46 68.37
N ALA A 120 -80.01 -110.56 67.85
CA ALA A 120 -80.03 -110.22 66.41
C ALA A 120 -79.77 -108.74 66.06
N ARG A 121 -79.59 -107.84 67.05
CA ARG A 121 -79.38 -106.38 66.86
C ARG A 121 -77.92 -105.93 66.62
N ASP A 122 -76.92 -106.74 66.95
CA ASP A 122 -75.51 -106.34 66.88
C ASP A 122 -74.94 -106.22 65.44
N CYS A 123 -75.59 -106.80 64.43
CA CYS A 123 -75.13 -106.72 63.03
C CYS A 123 -75.64 -105.47 62.28
N ASP A 124 -76.86 -104.99 62.53
CA ASP A 124 -77.49 -103.95 61.70
C ASP A 124 -77.00 -102.51 62.01
N LEU A 125 -76.33 -102.29 63.16
CA LEU A 125 -75.79 -100.97 63.56
C LEU A 125 -74.49 -100.59 62.82
N ARG A 126 -73.63 -101.57 62.50
CA ARG A 126 -72.30 -101.35 61.89
C ARG A 126 -72.36 -100.94 60.41
N LEU A 127 -73.47 -101.22 59.71
CA LEU A 127 -73.65 -100.86 58.30
C LEU A 127 -73.99 -99.36 58.11
N ARG A 128 -74.80 -98.76 59.00
CA ARG A 128 -75.26 -97.35 58.86
C ARG A 128 -74.15 -96.31 59.07
N GLU A 129 -73.17 -96.59 59.92
CA GLU A 129 -72.04 -95.68 60.15
C GLU A 129 -71.14 -95.53 58.91
N LYS A 130 -70.99 -96.58 58.11
CA LYS A 130 -70.13 -96.57 56.92
C LYS A 130 -70.75 -95.80 55.75
N ASP A 131 -72.09 -95.80 55.60
CA ASP A 131 -72.78 -95.07 54.53
C ASP A 131 -72.71 -93.54 54.69
N ALA A 132 -72.77 -93.01 55.91
CA ALA A 132 -72.66 -91.58 56.16
C ALA A 132 -71.26 -91.03 55.81
N ALA A 133 -70.21 -91.79 56.11
CA ALA A 133 -68.83 -91.44 55.80
C ALA A 133 -68.55 -91.45 54.28
N LEU A 134 -69.19 -92.35 53.51
CA LEU A 134 -69.08 -92.38 52.04
C LEU A 134 -69.65 -91.11 51.37
N LEU A 135 -70.71 -90.54 51.92
CA LEU A 135 -71.40 -89.37 51.35
C LEU A 135 -70.64 -88.06 51.58
N ALA A 136 -70.02 -87.91 52.76
CA ALA A 136 -69.16 -86.77 53.08
C ALA A 136 -67.91 -86.74 52.17
N LEU A 137 -67.26 -87.89 51.97
CA LEU A 137 -66.05 -87.97 51.15
C LEU A 137 -66.31 -87.67 49.66
N ARG A 138 -67.49 -88.03 49.14
CA ARG A 138 -67.90 -87.67 47.76
C ARG A 138 -68.05 -86.17 47.55
N ARG A 139 -68.57 -85.41 48.53
CA ARG A 139 -68.72 -83.96 48.43
C ARG A 139 -67.37 -83.22 48.45
N ASP A 140 -66.44 -83.68 49.28
CA ASP A 140 -65.07 -83.11 49.35
C ASP A 140 -64.31 -83.32 48.02
N ILE A 141 -64.44 -84.50 47.40
CA ILE A 141 -63.83 -84.78 46.08
C ILE A 141 -64.39 -83.82 45.00
N ALA A 142 -65.71 -83.61 44.96
CA ALA A 142 -66.33 -82.74 43.96
C ALA A 142 -65.87 -81.27 44.09
N ALA A 143 -65.78 -80.74 45.31
CA ALA A 143 -65.30 -79.38 45.55
C ALA A 143 -63.83 -79.18 45.12
N ARG A 144 -62.99 -80.21 45.33
CA ARG A 144 -61.58 -80.19 44.93
C ARG A 144 -61.39 -80.30 43.41
N GLU A 145 -62.28 -81.02 42.72
CA GLU A 145 -62.27 -81.10 41.26
C GLU A 145 -62.59 -79.75 40.61
N THR A 146 -63.56 -78.99 41.14
CA THR A 146 -63.84 -77.63 40.68
C THR A 146 -62.68 -76.65 40.92
N ALA A 147 -62.04 -76.70 42.09
CA ALA A 147 -60.86 -75.87 42.35
C ALA A 147 -59.68 -76.24 41.43
N LEU A 148 -59.54 -77.52 41.09
CA LEU A 148 -58.50 -77.99 40.17
C LEU A 148 -58.71 -77.43 38.76
N THR A 149 -59.94 -77.39 38.26
CA THR A 149 -60.24 -76.82 36.93
C THR A 149 -59.90 -75.33 36.84
N GLU A 150 -60.18 -74.54 37.88
CA GLU A 150 -59.83 -73.11 37.91
C GLU A 150 -58.30 -72.90 37.91
N LEU A 151 -57.56 -73.72 38.67
CA LEU A 151 -56.10 -73.71 38.69
C LEU A 151 -55.48 -74.13 37.33
N GLU A 152 -56.09 -75.07 36.62
CA GLU A 152 -55.65 -75.50 35.29
C GLU A 152 -55.81 -74.38 34.25
N GLU A 153 -56.93 -73.66 34.26
CA GLU A 153 -57.16 -72.52 33.37
C GLU A 153 -56.20 -71.35 33.68
N ALA A 154 -56.00 -71.03 34.97
CA ALA A 154 -55.06 -70.01 35.39
C ALA A 154 -53.60 -70.34 35.03
N SER A 155 -53.21 -71.62 35.11
CA SER A 155 -51.89 -72.12 34.68
C SER A 155 -51.71 -72.03 33.16
N ARG A 156 -52.74 -72.37 32.37
CA ARG A 156 -52.72 -72.24 30.90
C ARG A 156 -52.56 -70.77 30.48
N ALA A 157 -53.34 -69.86 31.08
CA ALA A 157 -53.28 -68.43 30.79
C ALA A 157 -51.95 -67.76 31.18
N SER A 158 -51.21 -68.28 32.18
CA SER A 158 -49.84 -67.83 32.45
C SER A 158 -48.84 -68.33 31.41
N ARG A 159 -48.96 -69.58 30.95
CA ARG A 159 -48.07 -70.17 29.94
C ARG A 159 -48.18 -69.44 28.60
N GLU A 160 -49.39 -69.14 28.15
CA GLU A 160 -49.62 -68.38 26.91
C GLU A 160 -49.03 -66.97 26.99
N ARG A 161 -49.14 -66.28 28.13
CA ARG A 161 -48.52 -64.97 28.35
C ARG A 161 -47.00 -65.02 28.33
N LEU A 162 -46.42 -66.04 28.94
CA LEU A 162 -44.96 -66.26 28.94
C LEU A 162 -44.44 -66.54 27.53
N GLU A 163 -45.14 -67.35 26.75
CA GLU A 163 -44.77 -67.68 25.38
C GLU A 163 -44.89 -66.46 24.44
N ALA A 164 -45.94 -65.65 24.59
CA ALA A 164 -46.07 -64.36 23.91
C ALA A 164 -44.94 -63.40 24.26
N GLY A 165 -44.56 -63.31 25.55
CA GLY A 165 -43.41 -62.52 26.01
C GLY A 165 -42.09 -62.96 25.39
N ARG A 166 -41.81 -64.27 25.38
CA ARG A 166 -40.61 -64.85 24.76
C ARG A 166 -40.55 -64.59 23.24
N SER A 167 -41.68 -64.70 22.55
CA SER A 167 -41.76 -64.39 21.11
C SER A 167 -41.47 -62.90 20.84
N ALA A 168 -42.03 -61.99 21.64
CA ALA A 168 -41.78 -60.56 21.52
C ALA A 168 -40.30 -60.21 21.80
N LEU A 169 -39.67 -60.87 22.78
CA LEU A 169 -38.24 -60.72 23.06
C LEU A 169 -37.38 -61.20 21.87
N ASN A 170 -37.69 -62.36 21.29
CA ASN A 170 -36.98 -62.90 20.13
C ASN A 170 -37.10 -61.99 18.90
N ALA A 171 -38.28 -61.43 18.64
CA ALA A 171 -38.48 -60.47 17.56
C ALA A 171 -37.66 -59.18 17.78
N LEU A 172 -37.64 -58.67 19.01
CA LEU A 172 -36.86 -57.49 19.38
C LEU A 172 -35.34 -57.73 19.30
N ASP A 173 -34.87 -58.91 19.70
CA ASP A 173 -33.48 -59.31 19.56
C ASP A 173 -33.06 -59.47 18.09
N ALA A 174 -33.96 -59.93 17.22
CA ALA A 174 -33.71 -59.97 15.78
C ALA A 174 -33.58 -58.55 15.18
N GLU A 175 -34.39 -57.59 15.61
CA GLU A 175 -34.26 -56.18 15.22
C GLU A 175 -32.94 -55.58 15.73
N LEU A 176 -32.58 -55.80 17.00
CA LEU A 176 -31.32 -55.34 17.58
C LEU A 176 -30.09 -55.96 16.87
N ARG A 177 -30.19 -57.19 16.37
CA ARG A 177 -29.11 -57.77 15.54
C ARG A 177 -28.97 -57.07 14.19
N ARG A 178 -30.09 -56.69 13.55
CA ARG A 178 -30.08 -55.95 12.27
C ARG A 178 -29.46 -54.57 12.41
N THR A 179 -29.73 -53.87 13.52
CA THR A 179 -29.20 -52.53 13.79
C THR A 179 -27.98 -52.54 14.72
N ALA A 180 -27.26 -53.66 14.84
CA ALA A 180 -26.17 -53.81 15.82
C ALA A 180 -25.06 -52.77 15.68
N VAL A 181 -24.86 -52.25 14.46
CA VAL A 181 -23.92 -51.17 14.16
C VAL A 181 -24.26 -49.89 14.95
N ASP A 182 -25.54 -49.60 15.15
CA ASP A 182 -25.99 -48.38 15.85
C ASP A 182 -25.63 -48.36 17.34
N LYS A 183 -25.22 -49.51 17.91
CA LYS A 183 -24.63 -49.57 19.25
C LYS A 183 -23.43 -48.64 19.38
N GLY A 184 -22.60 -48.56 18.34
CA GLY A 184 -21.42 -47.68 18.33
C GLY A 184 -21.77 -46.19 18.42
N LEU A 185 -22.97 -45.78 18.01
CA LEU A 185 -23.43 -44.39 18.12
C LEU A 185 -23.66 -43.96 19.57
N VAL A 186 -23.89 -44.88 20.51
CA VAL A 186 -24.07 -44.52 21.91
C VAL A 186 -22.78 -43.92 22.49
N GLU A 187 -21.62 -44.44 22.08
CA GLU A 187 -20.30 -44.00 22.55
C GLU A 187 -19.71 -42.91 21.64
N ASN A 188 -19.84 -43.07 20.32
CA ASN A 188 -19.08 -42.26 19.34
C ASN A 188 -19.79 -40.97 18.90
N LEU A 189 -21.11 -40.84 19.10
CA LEU A 189 -21.88 -39.71 18.57
C LEU A 189 -21.46 -38.36 19.15
N THR A 190 -21.03 -38.33 20.42
CA THR A 190 -20.48 -37.12 21.05
C THR A 190 -19.19 -36.68 20.36
N GLY A 191 -18.31 -37.64 20.00
CA GLY A 191 -17.09 -37.38 19.24
C GLY A 191 -17.39 -36.92 17.80
N LEU A 192 -18.36 -37.55 17.14
CA LEU A 192 -18.83 -37.15 15.81
C LEU A 192 -19.41 -35.74 15.78
N ARG A 193 -20.20 -35.35 16.80
CA ARG A 193 -20.73 -33.99 16.94
C ARG A 193 -19.60 -32.96 17.03
N GLY A 194 -18.57 -33.24 17.84
CA GLY A 194 -17.37 -32.40 17.93
C GLY A 194 -16.62 -32.28 16.60
N ARG A 195 -16.43 -33.41 15.90
CA ARG A 195 -15.73 -33.46 14.60
C ARG A 195 -16.50 -32.75 13.49
N PHE A 196 -17.81 -32.89 13.41
CA PHE A 196 -18.65 -32.14 12.46
C PHE A 196 -18.63 -30.65 12.75
N GLY A 197 -18.62 -30.25 14.03
CA GLY A 197 -18.41 -28.86 14.44
C GLY A 197 -17.06 -28.30 13.94
N LEU A 198 -15.97 -29.03 14.19
CA LEU A 198 -14.64 -28.67 13.70
C LEU A 198 -14.60 -28.58 12.17
N LEU A 199 -15.17 -29.55 11.47
CA LEU A 199 -15.23 -29.58 10.01
C LEU A 199 -15.98 -28.38 9.44
N ARG A 200 -17.07 -27.96 10.09
CA ARG A 200 -17.85 -26.76 9.71
C ARG A 200 -17.02 -25.50 9.88
N GLU A 201 -16.36 -25.35 11.03
CA GLU A 201 -15.52 -24.20 11.31
C GLU A 201 -14.35 -24.11 10.31
N GLN A 202 -13.65 -25.21 10.07
CA GLN A 202 -12.58 -25.28 9.07
C GLN A 202 -13.10 -25.01 7.65
N SER A 203 -14.27 -25.52 7.27
CA SER A 203 -14.89 -25.24 5.96
C SER A 203 -15.20 -23.76 5.79
N ARG A 204 -15.61 -23.06 6.86
CA ARG A 204 -15.84 -21.61 6.84
C ARG A 204 -14.51 -20.86 6.71
N LEU A 205 -13.54 -21.16 7.57
CA LEU A 205 -12.22 -20.54 7.52
C LEU A 205 -11.53 -20.74 6.16
N LEU A 206 -11.68 -21.92 5.56
CA LEU A 206 -11.13 -22.22 4.24
C LEU A 206 -11.78 -21.38 3.13
N ARG A 207 -13.11 -21.17 3.19
CA ARG A 207 -13.82 -20.26 2.28
C ARG A 207 -13.36 -18.81 2.46
N ASP A 208 -13.26 -18.34 3.70
CA ASP A 208 -12.82 -16.97 4.02
C ASP A 208 -11.38 -16.74 3.53
N LYS A 209 -10.47 -17.69 3.79
CA LYS A 209 -9.07 -17.64 3.33
C LYS A 209 -8.95 -17.72 1.81
N ARG A 210 -9.80 -18.50 1.13
CA ARG A 210 -9.84 -18.55 -0.33
C ARG A 210 -10.19 -17.19 -0.94
N LEU A 211 -11.16 -16.49 -0.37
CA LEU A 211 -11.54 -15.15 -0.80
C LEU A 211 -10.41 -14.15 -0.56
N ALA A 212 -9.81 -14.17 0.64
CA ALA A 212 -8.66 -13.31 0.96
C ALA A 212 -7.46 -13.55 0.04
N LEU A 213 -7.16 -14.81 -0.29
CA LEU A 213 -6.11 -15.17 -1.24
C LEU A 213 -6.41 -14.62 -2.64
N LYS A 214 -7.65 -14.76 -3.12
CA LYS A 214 -8.06 -14.23 -4.43
C LYS A 214 -7.89 -12.71 -4.49
N ASP A 215 -8.27 -11.98 -3.43
CA ASP A 215 -8.10 -10.53 -3.36
C ASP A 215 -6.62 -10.14 -3.32
N ALA A 216 -5.78 -10.90 -2.60
CA ALA A 216 -4.33 -10.68 -2.56
C ALA A 216 -3.66 -10.94 -3.91
N GLU A 217 -4.07 -11.98 -4.64
CA GLU A 217 -3.60 -12.27 -5.99
C GLU A 217 -3.95 -11.14 -6.97
N LEU A 218 -5.17 -10.58 -6.88
CA LEU A 218 -5.56 -9.40 -7.68
C LEU A 218 -4.72 -8.16 -7.34
N ARG A 219 -4.43 -7.93 -6.06
CA ARG A 219 -3.54 -6.83 -5.64
C ARG A 219 -2.11 -7.02 -6.13
N ARG A 220 -1.61 -8.26 -6.13
CA ARG A 220 -0.30 -8.63 -6.68
C ARG A 220 -0.20 -8.32 -8.19
N GLU A 221 -1.25 -8.63 -8.95
CA GLU A 221 -1.31 -8.31 -10.37
C GLU A 221 -1.41 -6.81 -10.65
N ALA A 222 -2.17 -6.08 -9.82
CA ALA A 222 -2.28 -4.62 -9.92
C ALA A 222 -0.94 -3.94 -9.60
N SER A 223 -0.28 -4.30 -8.50
CA SER A 223 1.00 -3.72 -8.12
C SER A 223 2.13 -4.06 -9.10
N ALA A 224 2.10 -5.25 -9.73
CA ALA A 224 3.01 -5.59 -10.80
C ALA A 224 2.80 -4.72 -12.06
N ARG A 225 1.56 -4.41 -12.41
CA ARG A 225 1.23 -3.46 -13.51
C ARG A 225 1.67 -2.04 -13.19
N ASP A 226 1.41 -1.56 -11.98
CA ASP A 226 1.81 -0.23 -11.53
C ASP A 226 3.34 -0.08 -11.52
N HIS A 227 4.04 -1.12 -11.10
CA HIS A 227 5.50 -1.17 -11.14
C HIS A 227 6.05 -1.11 -12.57
N ALA A 228 5.48 -1.88 -13.50
CA ALA A 228 5.86 -1.84 -14.90
C ALA A 228 5.64 -0.44 -15.50
N ALA A 229 4.50 0.21 -15.20
CA ALA A 229 4.21 1.56 -15.65
C ALA A 229 5.16 2.61 -15.03
N ALA A 230 5.57 2.45 -13.77
CA ALA A 230 6.53 3.32 -13.11
C ALA A 230 7.93 3.21 -13.72
N ILE A 231 8.39 1.99 -14.04
CA ILE A 231 9.66 1.78 -14.74
C ILE A 231 9.63 2.38 -16.14
N ASP A 232 8.54 2.19 -16.91
CA ASP A 232 8.41 2.78 -18.24
C ASP A 232 8.42 4.32 -18.19
N ARG A 233 7.71 4.92 -17.23
CA ARG A 233 7.75 6.38 -17.00
C ARG A 233 9.16 6.87 -16.70
N ARG A 234 9.89 6.18 -15.82
CA ARG A 234 11.29 6.50 -15.49
C ARG A 234 12.18 6.42 -16.73
N ALA A 235 12.05 5.37 -17.53
CA ALA A 235 12.84 5.21 -18.75
C ALA A 235 12.58 6.33 -19.77
N ARG A 236 11.31 6.73 -19.93
CA ARG A 236 10.93 7.85 -20.82
C ARG A 236 11.49 9.19 -20.32
N THR A 237 11.43 9.48 -19.02
CA THR A 237 11.97 10.73 -18.47
C THR A 237 13.49 10.76 -18.53
N GLU A 238 14.16 9.63 -18.31
CA GLU A 238 15.62 9.49 -18.45
C GLU A 238 16.07 9.76 -19.90
N ALA A 239 15.37 9.18 -20.88
CA ALA A 239 15.63 9.44 -22.30
C ALA A 239 15.39 10.92 -22.67
N GLY A 240 14.32 11.53 -22.14
CA GLY A 240 14.03 12.96 -22.33
C GLY A 240 15.13 13.87 -21.76
N LEU A 241 15.65 13.54 -20.57
CA LEU A 241 16.75 14.28 -19.94
C LEU A 241 18.04 14.19 -20.77
N ALA A 242 18.36 13.00 -21.31
CA ALA A 242 19.51 12.81 -22.19
C ALA A 242 19.41 13.66 -23.47
N GLY A 243 18.23 13.71 -24.10
CA GLY A 243 17.99 14.55 -25.28
C GLY A 243 18.11 16.06 -25.00
N LEU A 244 17.67 16.51 -23.82
CA LEU A 244 17.85 17.90 -23.39
C LEU A 244 19.32 18.23 -23.08
N ALA A 245 20.08 17.29 -22.49
CA ALA A 245 21.50 17.45 -22.24
C ALA A 245 22.29 17.61 -23.56
N GLU A 246 22.00 16.77 -24.56
CA GLU A 246 22.60 16.88 -25.90
C GLU A 246 22.24 18.22 -26.57
N THR A 247 20.99 18.66 -26.43
CA THR A 247 20.56 19.97 -26.94
C THR A 247 21.34 21.10 -26.28
N LEU A 248 21.51 21.06 -24.96
CA LEU A 248 22.27 22.06 -24.21
C LEU A 248 23.74 22.11 -24.66
N GLU A 249 24.37 20.95 -24.84
CA GLU A 249 25.75 20.84 -25.31
C GLU A 249 25.92 21.41 -26.73
N LYS A 250 25.00 21.06 -27.65
CA LYS A 250 24.98 21.63 -29.01
C LYS A 250 24.86 23.16 -29.00
N ARG A 251 24.02 23.73 -28.14
CA ARG A 251 23.85 25.19 -28.04
C ARG A 251 25.06 25.87 -27.42
N GLN A 252 25.71 25.26 -26.41
CA GLN A 252 26.96 25.77 -25.83
C GLN A 252 28.11 25.74 -26.83
N SER A 253 28.23 24.67 -27.62
CA SER A 253 29.19 24.58 -28.72
C SER A 253 28.94 25.66 -29.78
N ALA A 254 27.68 25.87 -30.17
CA ALA A 254 27.29 26.92 -31.11
C ALA A 254 27.62 28.33 -30.59
N LEU A 255 27.50 28.59 -29.27
CA LEU A 255 27.92 29.84 -28.66
C LEU A 255 29.43 30.04 -28.75
N GLY A 256 30.21 29.01 -28.46
CA GLY A 256 31.67 29.04 -28.62
C GLY A 256 32.09 29.32 -30.07
N ALA A 257 31.42 28.71 -31.04
CA ALA A 257 31.64 28.94 -32.46
C ALA A 257 31.25 30.38 -32.90
N ALA A 258 30.11 30.89 -32.43
CA ALA A 258 29.65 32.25 -32.73
C ALA A 258 30.59 33.34 -32.20
N LEU A 259 31.30 33.05 -31.11
CA LEU A 259 32.27 33.94 -30.50
C LEU A 259 33.70 33.77 -31.05
N GLU A 260 33.93 32.81 -31.95
CA GLU A 260 35.24 32.54 -32.60
C GLU A 260 36.40 32.36 -31.59
N GLY A 261 36.11 31.82 -30.40
CA GLY A 261 37.11 31.65 -29.33
C GLY A 261 37.43 32.91 -28.51
N HIS A 262 36.78 34.04 -28.80
CA HIS A 262 36.93 35.28 -28.04
C HIS A 262 35.85 35.44 -26.96
N GLY A 263 36.12 36.19 -25.90
CA GLY A 263 35.11 36.53 -24.91
C GLY A 263 34.15 37.63 -25.40
N GLU A 264 32.92 37.68 -24.88
CA GLU A 264 32.02 38.82 -25.16
C GLU A 264 32.64 40.17 -24.81
N ALA A 265 33.39 40.23 -23.71
CA ALA A 265 34.10 41.45 -23.31
C ALA A 265 35.11 41.89 -24.39
N GLU A 266 35.74 40.93 -25.06
CA GLU A 266 36.68 41.21 -26.15
C GLU A 266 35.95 41.73 -27.39
N TRP A 267 34.81 41.11 -27.75
CA TRP A 267 33.95 41.59 -28.84
C TRP A 267 33.36 42.97 -28.56
N ARG A 268 32.89 43.23 -27.32
CA ARG A 268 32.43 44.56 -26.89
C ARG A 268 33.57 45.59 -26.94
N ALA A 269 34.78 45.23 -26.51
CA ALA A 269 35.95 46.09 -26.60
C ALA A 269 36.38 46.35 -28.05
N ARG A 270 36.23 45.36 -28.95
CA ARG A 270 36.43 45.54 -30.40
C ARG A 270 35.39 46.50 -30.99
N LEU A 271 34.12 46.31 -30.65
CA LEU A 271 33.03 47.19 -31.09
C LEU A 271 33.25 48.64 -30.63
N MET A 272 33.60 48.84 -29.35
CA MET A 272 33.89 50.18 -28.82
C MET A 272 35.12 50.82 -29.51
N ARG A 273 36.20 50.06 -29.71
CA ARG A 273 37.40 50.55 -30.41
C ARG A 273 37.13 50.89 -31.88
N ALA A 274 36.37 50.05 -32.58
CA ALA A 274 35.98 50.31 -33.96
C ALA A 274 35.05 51.53 -34.04
N GLY A 275 34.12 51.67 -33.10
CA GLY A 275 33.22 52.84 -33.00
C GLY A 275 33.97 54.14 -32.75
N THR A 276 34.92 54.18 -31.81
CA THR A 276 35.73 55.39 -31.57
C THR A 276 36.61 55.73 -32.75
N ARG A 277 37.26 54.75 -33.39
CA ARG A 277 38.07 54.96 -34.59
C ARG A 277 37.24 55.44 -35.77
N LYS A 278 36.05 54.88 -35.97
CA LYS A 278 35.11 55.33 -37.01
C LYS A 278 34.73 56.80 -36.82
N ALA A 279 34.40 57.22 -35.60
CA ALA A 279 34.08 58.62 -35.30
C ALA A 279 35.28 59.55 -35.55
N VAL A 280 36.50 59.11 -35.19
CA VAL A 280 37.73 59.87 -35.51
C VAL A 280 37.96 59.94 -37.02
N LEU A 281 37.75 58.85 -37.77
CA LEU A 281 37.87 58.82 -39.24
C LEU A 281 36.87 59.75 -39.92
N GLU A 282 35.61 59.80 -39.45
CA GLU A 282 34.57 60.71 -39.96
C GLU A 282 34.97 62.17 -39.72
N ASN A 283 35.31 62.54 -38.48
CA ASN A 283 35.75 63.89 -38.13
C ASN A 283 37.02 64.32 -38.89
N THR A 284 37.96 63.39 -39.11
CA THR A 284 39.20 63.63 -39.86
C THR A 284 38.92 63.80 -41.35
N GLY A 285 38.00 63.01 -41.91
CA GLY A 285 37.54 63.13 -43.29
C GLY A 285 36.82 64.46 -43.56
N GLU A 286 35.97 64.91 -42.63
CA GLU A 286 35.31 66.22 -42.68
C GLU A 286 36.31 67.37 -42.60
N ALA A 287 37.28 67.31 -41.69
CA ALA A 287 38.35 68.30 -41.59
C ALA A 287 39.20 68.40 -42.86
N LEU A 288 39.48 67.26 -43.50
CA LEU A 288 40.19 67.21 -44.79
C LEU A 288 39.37 67.89 -45.91
N LEU A 289 38.09 67.59 -46.02
CA LEU A 289 37.18 68.21 -47.00
C LEU A 289 37.06 69.72 -46.78
N ALA A 290 36.92 70.16 -45.53
CA ALA A 290 36.89 71.57 -45.17
C ALA A 290 38.22 72.28 -45.52
N LEU A 291 39.36 71.63 -45.26
CA LEU A 291 40.69 72.16 -45.59
C LEU A 291 40.91 72.30 -47.10
N VAL A 292 40.46 71.34 -47.90
CA VAL A 292 40.54 71.44 -49.37
C VAL A 292 39.74 72.66 -49.85
N LYS A 293 38.51 72.80 -49.35
CA LYS A 293 37.62 73.91 -49.72
C LYS A 293 38.18 75.28 -49.29
N THR A 294 38.74 75.40 -48.08
CA THR A 294 39.35 76.67 -47.62
C THR A 294 40.64 77.01 -48.36
N ARG A 295 41.42 76.02 -48.82
CA ARG A 295 42.59 76.27 -49.68
C ARG A 295 42.21 76.78 -51.07
N GLU A 296 41.12 76.26 -51.65
CA GLU A 296 40.57 76.77 -52.92
C GLU A 296 40.08 78.22 -52.78
N THR A 297 39.38 78.55 -51.70
CA THR A 297 38.94 79.93 -51.44
C THR A 297 40.13 80.86 -51.19
N LEU A 298 41.16 80.41 -50.48
CA LEU A 298 42.40 81.17 -50.27
C LEU A 298 43.07 81.53 -51.59
N ALA A 299 43.25 80.55 -52.47
CA ALA A 299 43.88 80.74 -53.78
C ALA A 299 43.08 81.73 -54.65
N SER A 300 41.75 81.65 -54.62
CA SER A 300 40.90 82.62 -55.33
C SER A 300 40.99 84.04 -54.76
N THR A 301 41.09 84.17 -53.44
CA THR A 301 41.19 85.46 -52.73
C THR A 301 42.56 86.10 -52.97
N ASP A 302 43.64 85.31 -52.92
CA ASP A 302 45.00 85.76 -53.25
C ASP A 302 45.09 86.25 -54.70
N GLY A 303 44.46 85.55 -55.64
CA GLY A 303 44.38 85.96 -57.04
C GLY A 303 43.69 87.33 -57.20
N ARG A 304 42.54 87.53 -56.54
CA ARG A 304 41.82 88.82 -56.59
C ARG A 304 42.58 89.93 -55.88
N GLN A 305 43.21 89.65 -54.74
CA GLN A 305 44.01 90.62 -54.00
C GLN A 305 45.18 91.15 -54.83
N LYS A 306 45.91 90.26 -55.54
CA LYS A 306 46.99 90.65 -56.45
C LYS A 306 46.49 91.58 -57.58
N ALA A 307 45.37 91.24 -58.20
CA ALA A 307 44.78 92.08 -59.25
C ALA A 307 44.40 93.48 -58.73
N VAL A 308 43.74 93.57 -57.55
CA VAL A 308 43.37 94.87 -56.95
C VAL A 308 44.61 95.69 -56.57
N THR A 309 45.68 95.06 -56.08
CA THR A 309 46.94 95.78 -55.78
C THR A 309 47.61 96.35 -57.03
N GLU A 310 47.59 95.63 -58.15
CA GLU A 310 48.13 96.10 -59.43
C GLU A 310 47.29 97.25 -59.99
N GLU A 311 45.95 97.13 -59.94
CA GLU A 311 45.00 98.17 -60.33
C GLU A 311 45.19 99.45 -59.48
N GLU A 312 45.33 99.32 -58.16
CA GLU A 312 45.56 100.44 -57.24
C GLU A 312 46.91 101.13 -57.52
N ALA A 313 47.98 100.36 -57.74
CA ALA A 313 49.31 100.89 -58.05
C ALA A 313 49.33 101.67 -59.38
N ALA A 314 48.68 101.14 -60.42
CA ALA A 314 48.54 101.81 -61.71
C ALA A 314 47.72 103.11 -61.58
N LEU A 315 46.64 103.10 -60.79
CA LEU A 315 45.80 104.29 -60.58
C LEU A 315 46.54 105.38 -59.78
N ARG A 316 47.33 105.00 -58.76
CA ARG A 316 48.16 105.92 -57.98
C ARG A 316 49.25 106.59 -58.82
N ALA A 317 49.92 105.84 -59.70
CA ALA A 317 50.90 106.40 -60.63
C ALA A 317 50.26 107.40 -61.62
N ARG A 318 49.04 107.13 -62.06
CA ARG A 318 48.27 108.04 -62.94
C ARG A 318 47.81 109.30 -62.21
N LEU A 319 47.43 109.18 -60.94
CA LEU A 319 47.12 110.32 -60.07
C LEU A 319 48.34 111.22 -59.87
N SER A 320 49.52 110.67 -59.55
CA SER A 320 50.72 111.50 -59.34
C SER A 320 51.16 112.23 -60.61
N ALA A 321 51.07 111.58 -61.77
CA ALA A 321 51.38 112.22 -63.05
C ALA A 321 50.42 113.38 -63.39
N LEU A 322 49.13 113.20 -63.14
CA LEU A 322 48.13 114.23 -63.39
C LEU A 322 48.22 115.40 -62.38
N GLN A 323 48.57 115.11 -61.12
CA GLN A 323 48.84 116.14 -60.10
C GLN A 323 50.04 117.01 -60.50
N ALA A 324 51.15 116.39 -60.90
CA ALA A 324 52.34 117.12 -61.35
C ALA A 324 52.06 117.99 -62.59
N SER A 325 51.23 117.50 -63.54
CA SER A 325 50.80 118.28 -64.71
C SER A 325 49.94 119.48 -64.31
N HIS A 326 49.03 119.30 -63.34
CA HIS A 326 48.16 120.36 -62.84
C HIS A 326 48.96 121.46 -62.14
N GLU A 327 49.89 121.09 -61.26
CA GLU A 327 50.79 122.04 -60.55
C GLU A 327 51.67 122.83 -61.53
N ALA A 328 52.24 122.17 -62.54
CA ALA A 328 53.03 122.83 -63.58
C ALA A 328 52.20 123.83 -64.40
N GLY A 329 50.94 123.48 -64.71
CA GLY A 329 50.01 124.37 -65.39
C GLY A 329 49.59 125.58 -64.55
N GLU A 330 49.45 125.44 -63.23
CA GLU A 330 49.17 126.58 -62.34
C GLU A 330 50.34 127.57 -62.30
N ALA A 331 51.58 127.08 -62.20
CA ALA A 331 52.78 127.91 -62.22
C ALA A 331 52.93 128.71 -63.54
N GLU A 332 52.60 128.09 -64.68
CA GLU A 332 52.61 128.76 -65.99
C GLU A 332 51.51 129.85 -66.09
N ARG A 333 50.35 129.65 -65.47
CA ARG A 333 49.29 130.68 -65.37
C ARG A 333 49.79 131.90 -64.59
N GLU A 334 50.41 131.68 -63.44
CA GLU A 334 50.91 132.75 -62.57
C GLU A 334 52.01 133.57 -63.26
N ALA A 335 52.92 132.92 -64.00
CA ALA A 335 53.96 133.61 -64.76
C ALA A 335 53.39 134.55 -65.84
N LEU A 336 52.40 134.07 -66.61
CA LEU A 336 51.71 134.86 -67.65
C LEU A 336 50.96 136.08 -67.06
N GLU A 337 50.31 135.92 -65.92
CA GLU A 337 49.63 137.03 -65.22
C GLU A 337 50.65 138.09 -64.73
N HIS A 338 51.82 137.66 -64.26
CA HIS A 338 52.89 138.54 -63.80
C HIS A 338 53.50 139.36 -64.94
N GLU A 339 53.74 138.74 -66.10
CA GLU A 339 54.33 139.39 -67.28
C GLU A 339 53.38 140.44 -67.89
N MET A 340 52.08 140.17 -67.89
CA MET A 340 51.05 141.12 -68.30
C MET A 340 51.01 142.38 -67.40
N ALA A 341 51.25 142.24 -66.10
CA ALA A 341 51.29 143.37 -65.17
C ALA A 341 52.52 144.28 -65.40
N HIS A 342 53.67 143.69 -65.75
CA HIS A 342 54.92 144.42 -65.99
C HIS A 342 54.87 145.30 -67.25
N LEU A 343 54.27 144.81 -68.34
CA LEU A 343 54.13 145.57 -69.59
C LEU A 343 53.18 146.78 -69.46
N ALA A 344 52.18 146.70 -68.58
CA ALA A 344 51.28 147.82 -68.31
C ALA A 344 51.99 149.02 -67.65
N LEU A 345 53.03 148.76 -66.85
CA LEU A 345 53.80 149.79 -66.13
C LEU A 345 54.77 150.57 -67.04
N LEU A 346 55.43 149.88 -67.98
CA LEU A 346 56.34 150.52 -68.96
C LEU A 346 55.63 151.58 -69.82
N ARG A 347 54.34 151.37 -70.09
CA ARG A 347 53.50 152.24 -70.93
C ARG A 347 53.22 153.61 -70.30
N SER A 348 53.28 153.75 -68.96
CA SER A 348 53.01 155.03 -68.30
C SER A 348 54.13 156.07 -68.46
N TYR A 349 55.32 155.70 -68.96
CA TYR A 349 56.49 156.59 -69.05
C TYR A 349 56.82 157.07 -70.48
N GLU A 350 56.06 156.68 -71.51
CA GLU A 350 56.33 157.07 -72.91
C GLU A 350 56.10 158.56 -73.21
N GLN A 351 55.16 159.23 -72.52
CA GLN A 351 54.85 160.65 -72.79
C GLN A 351 56.01 161.61 -72.44
N ALA A 352 56.82 161.30 -71.43
CA ALA A 352 57.93 162.15 -71.02
C ALA A 352 59.09 162.19 -72.03
N ARG A 353 59.18 161.19 -72.93
CA ARG A 353 60.26 161.10 -73.93
C ARG A 353 60.12 162.05 -75.11
N LEU A 354 58.90 162.53 -75.41
CA LEU A 354 58.62 163.35 -76.59
C LEU A 354 59.16 164.78 -76.54
N HIS A 355 59.57 165.26 -75.36
CA HIS A 355 59.96 166.66 -75.13
C HIS A 355 61.49 166.85 -75.05
N LEU A 356 62.26 165.90 -75.59
CA LEU A 356 63.72 165.93 -75.59
C LEU A 356 64.25 166.44 -76.95
N THR A 357 64.79 167.66 -76.98
CA THR A 357 65.49 168.24 -78.13
C THR A 357 66.98 168.34 -77.84
N ASP A 358 67.81 167.88 -78.77
CA ASP A 358 69.27 167.92 -78.67
C ASP A 358 69.77 169.38 -78.78
N GLY A 359 70.67 169.78 -77.86
CA GLY A 359 71.25 171.13 -77.81
C GLY A 359 70.66 172.09 -76.76
N GLU A 360 69.55 171.74 -76.11
CA GLU A 360 68.99 172.49 -74.96
C GLU A 360 68.96 171.61 -73.69
N PRO A 361 69.13 172.18 -72.48
CA PRO A 361 69.13 171.41 -71.23
C PRO A 361 67.74 170.85 -70.85
N CYS A 362 67.67 169.54 -70.56
CA CYS A 362 66.44 168.82 -70.20
C CYS A 362 65.95 169.07 -68.75
N PRO A 363 64.63 169.29 -68.53
CA PRO A 363 64.06 169.67 -67.22
C PRO A 363 64.05 168.57 -66.15
N LEU A 364 64.31 167.30 -66.49
CA LEU A 364 64.36 166.19 -65.53
C LEU A 364 65.78 165.83 -65.07
N CYS A 365 66.82 166.12 -65.85
CA CYS A 365 68.18 165.64 -65.56
C CYS A 365 69.34 166.55 -66.02
N GLY A 366 69.12 167.61 -66.81
CA GLY A 366 70.13 168.62 -67.13
C GLY A 366 71.29 168.23 -68.06
N ALA A 367 71.29 167.03 -68.68
CA ALA A 367 72.29 166.61 -69.66
C ALA A 367 72.02 167.18 -71.07
N LEU A 368 73.07 167.36 -71.89
CA LEU A 368 73.02 168.02 -73.21
C LEU A 368 72.96 167.05 -74.42
N GLU A 369 73.07 165.73 -74.22
CA GLU A 369 72.96 164.71 -75.29
C GLU A 369 72.20 163.45 -74.75
N HIS A 370 71.32 162.84 -75.56
CA HIS A 370 70.48 161.69 -75.16
C HIS A 370 70.47 160.53 -76.19
N PRO A 371 71.25 159.45 -75.98
CA PRO A 371 71.43 158.37 -76.98
C PRO A 371 70.21 157.49 -77.29
N PHE A 372 69.10 157.64 -76.56
CA PHE A 372 67.97 156.68 -76.59
C PHE A 372 66.60 157.31 -76.90
N ALA A 373 66.57 158.50 -77.52
CA ALA A 373 65.33 159.20 -77.86
C ALA A 373 64.50 158.53 -78.99
N THR A 374 65.09 157.66 -79.81
CA THR A 374 64.47 157.15 -81.06
C THR A 374 63.99 155.69 -81.05
N LYS A 375 63.98 155.00 -79.88
CA LYS A 375 63.43 153.64 -79.79
C LYS A 375 62.01 153.63 -79.21
N SER A 376 61.01 153.46 -80.08
CA SER A 376 59.63 153.10 -79.71
C SER A 376 59.54 151.63 -79.33
N VAL A 377 58.81 151.32 -78.25
CA VAL A 377 58.53 149.95 -77.81
C VAL A 377 57.26 149.47 -78.52
N ARG A 378 57.34 148.34 -79.24
CA ARG A 378 56.19 147.67 -79.88
C ARG A 378 55.57 146.64 -78.92
N GLU A 379 54.24 146.51 -78.99
CA GLU A 379 53.42 145.46 -78.37
C GLU A 379 53.71 144.06 -78.97
N PRO A 380 53.60 142.97 -78.18
CA PRO A 380 53.29 141.63 -78.68
C PRO A 380 51.83 141.22 -78.36
N ASP A 381 51.07 140.83 -79.39
CA ASP A 381 49.69 140.34 -79.30
C ASP A 381 49.57 138.91 -78.69
N GLY A 382 48.47 138.65 -77.95
CA GLY A 382 47.94 137.29 -77.70
C GLY A 382 48.03 136.69 -76.28
N MET A 383 48.59 137.38 -75.28
CA MET A 383 48.77 136.80 -73.92
C MET A 383 47.46 136.49 -73.17
N ARG A 384 46.38 137.24 -73.41
CA ARG A 384 45.08 137.04 -72.72
C ARG A 384 44.38 135.72 -73.10
N GLU A 385 44.43 135.33 -74.37
CA GLU A 385 43.78 134.09 -74.84
C GLU A 385 44.48 132.84 -74.29
N ARG A 386 45.82 132.89 -74.15
CA ARG A 386 46.61 131.82 -73.55
C ARG A 386 46.29 131.59 -72.07
N ALA A 387 46.13 132.66 -71.29
CA ALA A 387 45.78 132.56 -69.87
C ALA A 387 44.41 131.90 -69.64
N GLU A 388 43.40 132.26 -70.44
CA GLU A 388 42.05 131.69 -70.30
C GLU A 388 41.97 130.22 -70.78
N ALA A 389 42.72 129.86 -71.84
CA ALA A 389 42.84 128.47 -72.28
C ALA A 389 43.51 127.58 -71.22
N LEU A 390 44.53 128.09 -70.52
CA LEU A 390 45.20 127.39 -69.42
C LEU A 390 44.25 127.14 -68.25
N LYS A 391 43.43 128.14 -67.90
CA LYS A 391 42.44 128.06 -66.83
C LYS A 391 41.37 126.99 -67.08
N GLN A 392 40.88 126.87 -68.31
CA GLN A 392 39.93 125.81 -68.66
C GLN A 392 40.55 124.40 -68.62
N ARG A 393 41.82 124.26 -69.02
CA ARG A 393 42.56 122.98 -68.93
C ARG A 393 42.72 122.55 -67.47
N LEU A 394 43.18 123.45 -66.60
CA LEU A 394 43.37 123.19 -65.17
C LEU A 394 42.07 122.75 -64.48
N ARG A 395 40.93 123.39 -64.80
CA ARG A 395 39.63 122.98 -64.23
C ARG A 395 39.24 121.53 -64.60
N ARG A 396 39.48 121.11 -65.85
CA ARG A 396 39.20 119.74 -66.31
C ARG A 396 40.12 118.73 -65.62
N GLU A 397 41.39 119.06 -65.44
CA GLU A 397 42.37 118.24 -64.71
C GLU A 397 41.99 118.08 -63.23
N ALA A 398 41.51 119.14 -62.57
CA ALA A 398 41.04 119.08 -61.18
C ALA A 398 39.81 118.16 -61.01
N GLU A 399 38.84 118.21 -61.93
CA GLU A 399 37.68 117.30 -61.92
C GLU A 399 38.08 115.84 -62.15
N THR A 400 39.06 115.58 -63.03
CA THR A 400 39.58 114.22 -63.24
C THR A 400 40.40 113.70 -62.06
N LEU A 401 41.15 114.56 -61.40
CA LEU A 401 41.89 114.21 -60.17
C LEU A 401 40.95 113.73 -59.06
N LEU A 402 39.85 114.46 -58.82
CA LEU A 402 38.87 114.12 -57.79
C LEU A 402 38.16 112.78 -58.07
N ALA A 403 37.82 112.52 -59.33
CA ALA A 403 37.21 111.24 -59.75
C ALA A 403 38.19 110.05 -59.61
N LEU A 404 39.47 110.23 -59.95
CA LEU A 404 40.49 109.21 -59.79
C LEU A 404 40.83 108.97 -58.32
N GLN A 405 40.83 110.00 -57.47
CA GLN A 405 41.00 109.88 -56.02
C GLN A 405 39.88 109.05 -55.38
N GLY A 406 38.63 109.24 -55.81
CA GLY A 406 37.48 108.43 -55.37
C GLY A 406 37.63 106.94 -55.74
N LYS A 407 38.12 106.65 -56.96
CA LYS A 407 38.38 105.27 -57.41
C LYS A 407 39.58 104.62 -56.69
N ALA A 408 40.63 105.38 -56.37
CA ALA A 408 41.74 104.89 -55.55
C ALA A 408 41.27 104.50 -54.15
N ALA A 409 40.43 105.33 -53.52
CA ALA A 409 39.88 105.04 -52.19
C ALA A 409 38.98 103.79 -52.18
N SER A 410 38.17 103.56 -53.23
CA SER A 410 37.35 102.35 -53.33
C SER A 410 38.18 101.07 -53.51
N LEU A 411 39.21 101.10 -54.36
CA LEU A 411 40.12 99.96 -54.54
C LEU A 411 40.95 99.68 -53.28
N HIS A 412 41.36 100.73 -52.56
CA HIS A 412 42.04 100.59 -51.28
C HIS A 412 41.18 99.87 -50.24
N LYS A 413 39.91 100.26 -50.11
CA LYS A 413 38.94 99.62 -49.21
C LYS A 413 38.63 98.18 -49.61
N GLU A 414 38.54 97.88 -50.91
CA GLU A 414 38.38 96.50 -51.40
C GLU A 414 39.60 95.64 -51.06
N ARG A 415 40.81 96.17 -51.22
CA ARG A 415 42.06 95.49 -50.83
C ARG A 415 42.09 95.18 -49.33
N GLU A 416 41.72 96.14 -48.49
CA GLU A 416 41.64 95.94 -47.03
C GLU A 416 40.64 94.83 -46.65
N MET A 417 39.46 94.82 -47.28
CA MET A 417 38.47 93.76 -47.08
C MET A 417 38.99 92.39 -47.54
N LEU A 418 39.71 92.32 -48.66
CA LEU A 418 40.33 91.09 -49.15
C LEU A 418 41.47 90.62 -48.25
N THR A 419 42.26 91.54 -47.67
CA THR A 419 43.30 91.18 -46.69
C THR A 419 42.71 90.58 -45.42
N GLU A 420 41.59 91.11 -44.94
CA GLU A 420 40.92 90.57 -43.74
C GLU A 420 40.30 89.20 -44.04
N ARG A 421 39.58 89.06 -45.16
CA ARG A 421 39.05 87.76 -45.61
C ARG A 421 40.13 86.71 -45.82
N ARG A 422 41.29 87.12 -46.33
CA ARG A 422 42.44 86.23 -46.48
C ARG A 422 42.97 85.78 -45.12
N LYS A 423 43.13 86.68 -44.16
CA LYS A 423 43.55 86.31 -42.78
C LYS A 423 42.56 85.35 -42.13
N ASP A 424 41.26 85.61 -42.27
CA ASP A 424 40.21 84.73 -41.75
C ASP A 424 40.30 83.33 -42.40
N ALA A 425 40.44 83.27 -43.72
CA ALA A 425 40.57 82.01 -44.44
C ALA A 425 41.91 81.28 -44.15
N GLU A 426 43.01 82.01 -43.91
CA GLU A 426 44.30 81.45 -43.46
C GLU A 426 44.17 80.86 -42.04
N ALA A 427 43.47 81.55 -41.13
CA ALA A 427 43.20 81.07 -39.77
C ALA A 427 42.29 79.84 -39.78
N GLU A 428 41.24 79.82 -40.60
CA GLU A 428 40.37 78.66 -40.79
C GLU A 428 41.13 77.46 -41.39
N ALA A 429 41.95 77.68 -42.42
CA ALA A 429 42.78 76.64 -43.01
C ALA A 429 43.79 76.08 -41.99
N ALA A 430 44.41 76.93 -41.17
CA ALA A 430 45.30 76.50 -40.10
C ALA A 430 44.56 75.67 -39.02
N ALA A 431 43.34 76.07 -38.64
CA ALA A 431 42.51 75.35 -37.70
C ALA A 431 42.07 73.97 -38.24
N PHE A 432 41.64 73.89 -39.50
CA PHE A 432 41.30 72.60 -40.13
C PHE A 432 42.53 71.71 -40.33
N ALA A 433 43.70 72.28 -40.65
CA ALA A 433 44.96 71.54 -40.73
C ALA A 433 45.45 71.03 -39.36
N ALA A 434 45.18 71.76 -38.28
CA ALA A 434 45.43 71.28 -36.92
C ALA A 434 44.52 70.11 -36.55
N ARG A 435 43.20 70.25 -36.77
CA ARG A 435 42.21 69.17 -36.56
C ARG A 435 42.52 67.93 -37.39
N LEU A 436 42.97 68.10 -38.63
CA LEU A 436 43.42 67.01 -39.49
C LEU A 436 44.63 66.29 -38.91
N ARG A 437 45.64 67.01 -38.39
CA ARG A 437 46.82 66.41 -37.75
C ARG A 437 46.46 65.65 -36.49
N GLU A 438 45.66 66.24 -35.60
CA GLU A 438 45.16 65.58 -34.38
C GLU A 438 44.40 64.29 -34.73
N GLY A 439 43.56 64.33 -35.76
CA GLY A 439 42.85 63.16 -36.27
C GLY A 439 43.76 62.07 -36.83
N LEU A 440 44.78 62.44 -37.61
CA LEU A 440 45.75 61.49 -38.16
C LEU A 440 46.63 60.85 -37.08
N GLU A 441 47.07 61.62 -36.08
CA GLU A 441 47.81 61.12 -34.92
C GLU A 441 46.98 60.14 -34.09
N ALA A 442 45.72 60.47 -33.81
CA ALA A 442 44.79 59.59 -33.10
C ALA A 442 44.53 58.26 -33.86
N LEU A 443 44.71 58.26 -35.19
CA LEU A 443 44.57 57.09 -36.06
C LEU A 443 45.91 56.37 -36.33
N GLY A 444 47.02 56.87 -35.79
CA GLY A 444 48.37 56.35 -36.06
C GLY A 444 48.74 56.37 -37.55
N LEU A 445 48.27 57.38 -38.29
CA LEU A 445 48.63 57.61 -39.68
C LEU A 445 49.83 58.56 -39.78
N PRO A 446 50.73 58.37 -40.75
CA PRO A 446 51.83 59.30 -40.99
C PRO A 446 51.28 60.69 -41.31
N THR A 447 51.89 61.71 -40.71
CA THR A 447 51.59 63.12 -40.97
C THR A 447 51.94 63.46 -42.41
N LEU A 448 51.03 64.16 -43.11
CA LEU A 448 51.18 64.59 -44.51
C LEU A 448 52.60 65.11 -44.80
N GLU A 449 53.38 64.36 -45.58
CA GLU A 449 54.60 64.85 -46.20
C GLU A 449 54.22 65.76 -47.38
N ALA A 450 55.08 66.72 -47.73
CA ALA A 450 54.81 67.73 -48.76
C ALA A 450 54.53 67.18 -50.18
N GLN A 451 54.63 65.86 -50.37
CA GLN A 451 54.45 65.14 -51.64
C GLN A 451 53.11 64.39 -51.75
N ASP A 452 52.37 64.17 -50.65
CA ASP A 452 51.10 63.45 -50.70
C ASP A 452 49.96 64.36 -51.21
N SER A 453 49.25 63.93 -52.25
CA SER A 453 48.07 64.63 -52.71
C SER A 453 46.92 64.48 -51.69
N LEU A 454 46.19 65.57 -51.44
CA LEU A 454 45.00 65.56 -50.55
C LEU A 454 43.95 64.52 -51.01
N SER A 455 43.96 64.13 -52.29
CA SER A 455 43.13 63.06 -52.84
C SER A 455 43.54 61.66 -52.40
N ASP A 456 44.84 61.35 -52.28
CA ASP A 456 45.31 60.04 -51.83
C ASP A 456 45.02 59.83 -50.33
N LEU A 457 45.22 60.88 -49.53
CA LEU A 457 44.83 60.85 -48.12
C LEU A 457 43.33 60.62 -47.94
N SER A 458 42.48 61.23 -48.77
CA SER A 458 41.03 60.99 -48.76
C SER A 458 40.68 59.55 -49.09
N ALA A 459 41.37 58.93 -50.04
CA ALA A 459 41.16 57.52 -50.40
C ALA A 459 41.57 56.57 -49.26
N ARG A 460 42.72 56.80 -48.63
CA ARG A 460 43.20 56.01 -47.47
C ARG A 460 42.27 56.12 -46.26
N LEU A 461 41.76 57.32 -45.96
CA LEU A 461 40.78 57.53 -44.88
C LEU A 461 39.47 56.80 -45.15
N ARG A 462 38.95 56.85 -46.39
CA ARG A 462 37.74 56.10 -46.79
C ARG A 462 37.94 54.59 -46.70
N GLN A 463 39.07 54.07 -47.18
CA GLN A 463 39.37 52.65 -47.09
C GLN A 463 39.44 52.15 -45.65
N ARG A 464 40.07 52.92 -44.75
CA ARG A 464 40.09 52.62 -43.31
C ARG A 464 38.71 52.74 -42.67
N HIS A 465 37.88 53.71 -43.08
CA HIS A 465 36.50 53.83 -42.62
C HIS A 465 35.68 52.59 -42.99
N VAL A 466 35.78 52.12 -44.24
CA VAL A 466 35.14 50.88 -44.69
C VAL A 466 35.60 49.69 -43.84
N ALA A 467 36.91 49.51 -43.67
CA ALA A 467 37.45 48.41 -42.87
C ALA A 467 36.96 48.44 -41.40
N GLU A 468 36.97 49.61 -40.76
CA GLU A 468 36.46 49.75 -39.38
C GLU A 468 34.94 49.54 -39.32
N THR A 469 34.16 49.96 -40.32
CA THR A 469 32.71 49.64 -40.39
C THR A 469 32.43 48.16 -40.51
N GLU A 470 33.20 47.42 -41.31
CA GLU A 470 33.09 45.96 -41.42
C GLU A 470 33.42 45.27 -40.10
N THR A 471 34.46 45.71 -39.39
CA THR A 471 34.80 45.16 -38.07
C THR A 471 33.72 45.45 -37.02
N SER A 472 33.13 46.65 -37.03
CA SER A 472 32.01 47.01 -36.16
C SER A 472 30.79 46.13 -36.45
N ALA A 473 30.42 45.96 -37.72
CA ALA A 473 29.29 45.13 -38.13
C ALA A 473 29.50 43.66 -37.76
N ARG A 474 30.72 43.13 -37.94
CA ARG A 474 31.07 41.76 -37.54
C ARG A 474 30.99 41.58 -36.02
N ALA A 475 31.48 42.54 -35.24
CA ALA A 475 31.40 42.51 -33.79
C ALA A 475 29.95 42.56 -33.28
N GLU A 476 29.11 43.41 -33.87
CA GLU A 476 27.67 43.48 -33.56
C GLU A 476 26.95 42.17 -33.91
N ALA A 477 27.23 41.59 -35.08
CA ALA A 477 26.63 40.32 -35.50
C ALA A 477 27.01 39.17 -34.56
N ALA A 478 28.29 39.09 -34.15
CA ALA A 478 28.77 38.10 -33.20
C ALA A 478 28.08 38.27 -31.82
N LEU A 479 28.00 39.49 -31.30
CA LEU A 479 27.33 39.79 -30.02
C LEU A 479 25.84 39.47 -30.05
N ARG A 480 25.11 39.87 -31.10
CA ARG A 480 23.67 39.55 -31.25
C ARG A 480 23.42 38.04 -31.31
N ARG A 481 24.27 37.31 -32.03
CA ARG A 481 24.16 35.85 -32.12
C ARG A 481 24.49 35.17 -30.80
N ALA A 482 25.48 35.68 -30.07
CA ALA A 482 25.81 35.22 -28.73
C ALA A 482 24.64 35.44 -27.74
N GLU A 483 24.02 36.63 -27.74
CA GLU A 483 22.86 36.94 -26.90
C GLU A 483 21.66 36.04 -27.20
N ALA A 484 21.38 35.76 -28.49
CA ALA A 484 20.31 34.84 -28.88
C ALA A 484 20.60 33.41 -28.38
N LEU A 485 21.82 32.91 -28.58
CA LEU A 485 22.23 31.58 -28.12
C LEU A 485 22.24 31.48 -26.59
N GLN A 486 22.59 32.55 -25.87
CA GLN A 486 22.50 32.57 -24.41
C GLN A 486 21.06 32.44 -23.91
N LYS A 487 20.10 33.10 -24.56
CA LYS A 487 18.67 32.92 -24.25
C LYS A 487 18.21 31.48 -24.49
N GLU A 488 18.63 30.89 -25.62
CA GLU A 488 18.33 29.48 -25.92
C GLU A 488 18.98 28.53 -24.90
N ILE A 489 20.23 28.78 -24.49
CA ILE A 489 20.93 28.02 -23.45
C ILE A 489 20.21 28.14 -22.12
N ALA A 490 19.77 29.35 -21.74
CA ALA A 490 19.02 29.56 -20.50
C ALA A 490 17.71 28.76 -20.50
N ALA A 491 16.92 28.83 -21.58
CA ALA A 491 15.69 28.05 -21.72
C ALA A 491 15.95 26.54 -21.73
N ALA A 492 17.00 26.08 -22.42
CA ALA A 492 17.39 24.67 -22.43
C ALA A 492 17.87 24.18 -21.05
N ARG A 493 18.55 25.03 -20.28
CA ARG A 493 18.95 24.72 -18.89
C ARG A 493 17.74 24.58 -17.99
N GLU A 494 16.79 25.51 -18.06
CA GLU A 494 15.55 25.45 -17.26
C GLU A 494 14.74 24.19 -17.58
N ALA A 495 14.58 23.87 -18.88
CA ALA A 495 13.94 22.64 -19.31
C ALA A 495 14.69 21.38 -18.82
N TRP A 496 16.02 21.39 -18.87
CA TRP A 496 16.85 20.29 -18.38
C TRP A 496 16.75 20.12 -16.86
N GLU A 497 16.74 21.21 -16.08
CA GLU A 497 16.55 21.17 -14.63
C GLU A 497 15.15 20.64 -14.27
N GLY A 498 14.10 21.10 -14.95
CA GLY A 498 12.75 20.57 -14.77
C GLY A 498 12.64 19.09 -15.12
N ALA A 499 13.26 18.64 -16.21
CA ALA A 499 13.32 17.22 -16.56
C ALA A 499 14.12 16.40 -15.55
N ARG A 500 15.18 16.97 -14.94
CA ARG A 500 15.98 16.33 -13.90
C ARG A 500 15.15 16.10 -12.63
N GLU A 501 14.35 17.09 -12.25
CA GLU A 501 13.42 16.97 -11.12
C GLU A 501 12.30 15.94 -11.41
N ALA A 502 11.76 15.94 -12.63
CA ALA A 502 10.79 14.94 -13.06
C ALA A 502 11.36 13.52 -13.05
N LEU A 503 12.63 13.34 -13.45
CA LEU A 503 13.33 12.06 -13.33
C LEU A 503 13.49 11.65 -11.86
N ALA A 504 13.88 12.57 -10.99
CA ALA A 504 14.01 12.28 -9.55
C ALA A 504 12.68 11.84 -8.92
N LEU A 505 11.55 12.43 -9.35
CA LEU A 505 10.22 12.00 -8.94
C LEU A 505 9.89 10.60 -9.49
N ALA A 506 10.12 10.36 -10.79
CA ALA A 506 9.88 9.07 -11.42
C ALA A 506 10.75 7.94 -10.82
N GLU A 507 11.98 8.25 -10.39
CA GLU A 507 12.86 7.32 -9.67
C GLU A 507 12.28 6.95 -8.30
N ARG A 508 11.76 7.92 -7.54
CA ARG A 508 11.09 7.67 -6.25
C ARG A 508 9.82 6.85 -6.43
N ASP A 509 9.01 7.18 -7.43
CA ASP A 509 7.79 6.41 -7.76
C ASP A 509 8.14 4.97 -8.16
N ALA A 510 9.18 4.79 -8.97
CA ALA A 510 9.69 3.47 -9.34
C ALA A 510 10.16 2.69 -8.10
N GLN A 511 10.92 3.30 -7.20
CA GLN A 511 11.33 2.67 -5.94
C GLN A 511 10.13 2.31 -5.05
N GLY A 512 9.19 3.23 -4.87
CA GLY A 512 7.95 2.97 -4.12
C GLY A 512 7.14 1.81 -4.70
N SER A 513 7.05 1.73 -6.03
CA SER A 513 6.36 0.63 -6.72
C SER A 513 7.05 -0.73 -6.56
N VAL A 514 8.39 -0.77 -6.44
CA VAL A 514 9.13 -2.01 -6.12
C VAL A 514 8.71 -2.53 -4.74
N HIS A 515 8.68 -1.66 -3.74
CA HIS A 515 8.29 -2.04 -2.38
C HIS A 515 6.82 -2.47 -2.31
N ALA A 516 5.91 -1.75 -2.98
CA ALA A 516 4.50 -2.10 -3.05
C ALA A 516 4.27 -3.45 -3.74
N LYS A 517 4.99 -3.71 -4.84
CA LYS A 517 4.97 -5.02 -5.52
C LYS A 517 5.47 -6.14 -4.61
N ALA A 518 6.64 -5.98 -3.99
CA ALA A 518 7.21 -6.98 -3.10
C ALA A 518 6.31 -7.28 -1.89
N ALA A 519 5.68 -6.27 -1.30
CA ALA A 519 4.75 -6.45 -0.20
C ALA A 519 3.48 -7.22 -0.64
N ALA A 520 2.94 -6.91 -1.82
CA ALA A 520 1.79 -7.62 -2.36
C ALA A 520 2.11 -9.08 -2.73
N GLU A 521 3.32 -9.34 -3.26
CA GLU A 521 3.81 -10.70 -3.52
C GLU A 521 3.97 -11.51 -2.23
N GLN A 522 4.61 -10.94 -1.20
CA GLN A 522 4.77 -11.60 0.10
C GLN A 522 3.43 -11.90 0.78
N GLU A 523 2.47 -10.97 0.74
CA GLU A 523 1.14 -11.18 1.32
C GLU A 523 0.36 -12.28 0.58
N ALA A 524 0.42 -12.30 -0.75
CA ALA A 524 -0.21 -13.34 -1.57
C ALA A 524 0.41 -14.71 -1.31
N ASP A 525 1.74 -14.79 -1.22
CA ASP A 525 2.45 -16.04 -0.93
C ASP A 525 2.17 -16.54 0.50
N ARG A 526 2.12 -15.64 1.50
CA ARG A 526 1.72 -15.99 2.88
C ARG A 526 0.31 -16.57 2.91
N LEU A 527 -0.65 -15.87 2.30
CA LEU A 527 -2.05 -16.34 2.25
C LEU A 527 -2.19 -17.64 1.46
N ARG A 528 -1.37 -17.86 0.43
CA ARG A 528 -1.36 -19.12 -0.32
C ARG A 528 -0.87 -20.27 0.55
N GLN A 529 0.19 -20.08 1.32
CA GLN A 529 0.69 -21.09 2.27
C GLN A 529 -0.33 -21.37 3.38
N GLU A 530 -0.92 -20.32 3.98
CA GLU A 530 -1.97 -20.47 4.99
C GLU A 530 -3.20 -21.21 4.45
N TYR A 531 -3.64 -20.88 3.23
CA TYR A 531 -4.75 -21.57 2.55
C TYR A 531 -4.41 -23.03 2.28
N ALA A 532 -3.21 -23.34 1.79
CA ALA A 532 -2.78 -24.71 1.52
C ALA A 532 -2.74 -25.55 2.80
N ALA A 533 -2.15 -25.02 3.88
CA ALA A 533 -2.11 -25.69 5.18
C ALA A 533 -3.52 -25.93 5.75
N LEU A 534 -4.41 -24.94 5.65
CA LEU A 534 -5.80 -25.08 6.10
C LEU A 534 -6.60 -26.05 5.23
N ALA A 535 -6.34 -26.09 3.92
CA ALA A 535 -6.96 -27.04 3.00
C ALA A 535 -6.56 -28.48 3.33
N GLU A 536 -5.29 -28.70 3.66
CA GLU A 536 -4.78 -30.01 4.08
C GLU A 536 -5.40 -30.45 5.42
N GLN A 537 -5.44 -29.55 6.42
CA GLN A 537 -6.10 -29.81 7.69
C GLN A 537 -7.59 -30.13 7.53
N HIS A 538 -8.28 -29.41 6.66
CA HIS A 538 -9.69 -29.66 6.34
C HIS A 538 -9.89 -31.02 5.65
N ALA A 539 -9.03 -31.36 4.69
CA ALA A 539 -9.07 -32.65 4.02
C ALA A 539 -8.83 -33.82 4.99
N GLU A 540 -7.89 -33.66 5.92
CA GLU A 540 -7.60 -34.65 6.96
C GLU A 540 -8.78 -34.81 7.92
N ALA A 541 -9.33 -33.70 8.44
CA ALA A 541 -10.50 -33.74 9.30
C ALA A 541 -11.71 -34.37 8.59
N ARG A 542 -11.88 -34.11 7.29
CA ARG A 542 -12.93 -34.73 6.47
C ARG A 542 -12.71 -36.22 6.33
N ARG A 543 -11.47 -36.67 6.11
CA ARG A 543 -11.11 -38.08 6.03
C ARG A 543 -11.36 -38.81 7.34
N MET A 544 -10.96 -38.22 8.47
CA MET A 544 -11.22 -38.79 9.79
C MET A 544 -12.71 -38.90 10.09
N ALA A 545 -13.48 -37.84 9.83
CA ALA A 545 -14.93 -37.85 10.02
C ALA A 545 -15.60 -38.89 9.10
N LEU A 546 -15.12 -39.07 7.87
CA LEU A 546 -15.62 -40.09 6.95
C LEU A 546 -15.32 -41.50 7.46
N ASN A 547 -14.10 -41.77 7.92
CA ASN A 547 -13.73 -43.09 8.46
C ASN A 547 -14.60 -43.51 9.66
N GLU A 548 -15.02 -42.56 10.48
CA GLU A 548 -15.85 -42.84 11.65
C GLU A 548 -17.34 -42.93 11.33
N THR A 549 -17.77 -42.34 10.23
CA THR A 549 -19.17 -42.39 9.77
C THR A 549 -19.41 -43.55 8.81
N ALA A 550 -18.37 -44.06 8.15
CA ALA A 550 -18.41 -45.18 7.23
C ALA A 550 -19.07 -46.45 7.80
N PRO A 551 -18.81 -46.88 9.06
CA PRO A 551 -19.50 -48.03 9.65
C PRO A 551 -21.02 -47.90 9.64
N TYR A 552 -21.55 -46.67 9.74
CA TYR A 552 -22.98 -46.39 9.78
C TYR A 552 -23.61 -46.24 8.37
N GLY A 553 -22.86 -46.49 7.30
CA GLY A 553 -23.36 -46.46 5.91
C GLY A 553 -23.19 -45.11 5.20
N VAL A 554 -22.42 -44.18 5.75
CA VAL A 554 -22.15 -42.87 5.14
C VAL A 554 -20.98 -42.98 4.16
N ALA A 555 -21.26 -42.94 2.86
CA ALA A 555 -20.25 -43.07 1.81
C ALA A 555 -19.54 -41.74 1.48
N ALA A 556 -20.18 -40.60 1.74
CA ALA A 556 -19.61 -39.28 1.47
C ALA A 556 -20.16 -38.24 2.46
N LEU A 557 -19.28 -37.34 2.92
CA LEU A 557 -19.66 -36.18 3.72
C LEU A 557 -19.79 -34.96 2.82
N ALA A 558 -21.03 -34.51 2.60
CA ALA A 558 -21.33 -33.23 1.99
C ALA A 558 -21.14 -32.11 3.03
N PRO A 559 -20.38 -31.04 2.75
CA PRO A 559 -20.12 -29.96 3.72
C PRO A 559 -21.39 -29.23 4.18
N ASP A 560 -22.41 -29.16 3.31
CA ASP A 560 -23.61 -28.36 3.54
C ASP A 560 -24.73 -29.12 4.28
N ASP A 561 -24.62 -30.45 4.44
CA ASP A 561 -25.65 -31.30 5.05
C ASP A 561 -25.16 -32.08 6.29
N LEU A 562 -24.18 -31.53 7.00
CA LEU A 562 -23.66 -32.16 8.22
C LEU A 562 -24.70 -32.18 9.36
N ASP A 563 -25.60 -31.20 9.40
CA ASP A 563 -26.67 -31.14 10.42
C ASP A 563 -27.76 -32.19 10.17
N GLY A 564 -28.15 -32.38 8.91
CA GLY A 564 -29.12 -33.41 8.51
C GLY A 564 -28.58 -34.80 8.84
N LEU A 565 -27.32 -35.06 8.50
CA LEU A 565 -26.67 -36.32 8.83
C LEU A 565 -26.54 -36.55 10.35
N LEU A 566 -26.19 -35.53 11.12
CA LEU A 566 -26.11 -35.64 12.58
C LEU A 566 -27.48 -35.96 13.20
N ALA A 567 -28.55 -35.32 12.72
CA ALA A 567 -29.92 -35.58 13.18
C ALA A 567 -30.37 -37.01 12.84
N GLU A 568 -29.99 -37.54 11.69
CA GLU A 568 -30.24 -38.94 11.30
C GLU A 568 -29.54 -39.91 12.26
N LEU A 569 -28.25 -39.70 12.53
CA LEU A 569 -27.47 -40.54 13.46
C LEU A 569 -27.99 -40.45 14.90
N GLU A 570 -28.43 -39.27 15.35
CA GLU A 570 -29.10 -39.08 16.65
C GLU A 570 -30.41 -39.87 16.75
N THR A 571 -31.21 -39.86 15.68
CA THR A 571 -32.46 -40.63 15.61
C THR A 571 -32.19 -42.13 15.68
N ARG A 572 -31.18 -42.63 14.95
CA ARG A 572 -30.76 -44.03 14.99
C ARG A 572 -30.29 -44.46 16.37
N ARG A 573 -29.46 -43.64 17.05
CA ARG A 573 -29.06 -43.87 18.45
C ARG A 573 -30.27 -43.95 19.38
N ASN A 574 -31.22 -43.01 19.26
CA ASN A 574 -32.41 -42.98 20.12
C ASN A 574 -33.28 -44.23 19.94
N HIS A 575 -33.47 -44.69 18.70
CA HIS A 575 -34.15 -45.95 18.43
C HIS A 575 -33.42 -47.15 19.03
N TRP A 576 -32.09 -47.19 18.96
CA TRP A 576 -31.29 -48.23 19.61
C TRP A 576 -31.47 -48.25 21.14
N LEU A 577 -31.39 -47.09 21.79
CA LEU A 577 -31.60 -46.95 23.24
C LEU A 577 -33.02 -47.35 23.66
N ALA A 578 -34.03 -46.93 22.91
CA ALA A 578 -35.43 -47.31 23.16
C ALA A 578 -35.64 -48.83 23.03
N ARG A 579 -35.08 -49.46 22.00
CA ARG A 579 -35.17 -50.93 21.81
C ARG A 579 -34.43 -51.70 22.90
N THR A 580 -33.24 -51.25 23.33
CA THR A 580 -32.47 -51.89 24.41
C THR A 580 -33.17 -51.78 25.76
N ALA A 581 -33.72 -50.62 26.11
CA ALA A 581 -34.54 -50.45 27.31
C ALA A 581 -35.82 -51.31 27.29
N ARG A 582 -36.46 -51.42 26.12
CA ARG A 582 -37.62 -52.30 25.92
C ARG A 582 -37.24 -53.78 26.09
N ARG A 583 -36.06 -54.18 25.63
CA ARG A 583 -35.52 -55.54 25.83
C ARG A 583 -35.35 -55.86 27.30
N GLU A 584 -34.68 -54.98 28.06
CA GLU A 584 -34.49 -55.16 29.51
C GLU A 584 -35.81 -55.23 30.29
N THR A 585 -36.81 -54.46 29.87
CA THR A 585 -38.15 -54.51 30.46
C THR A 585 -38.84 -55.84 30.15
N LEU A 586 -38.84 -56.27 28.88
CA LEU A 586 -39.38 -57.58 28.49
C LEU A 586 -38.68 -58.75 29.17
N THR A 587 -37.35 -58.72 29.32
CA THR A 587 -36.61 -59.77 30.03
C THR A 587 -37.02 -59.85 31.50
N ARG A 588 -37.19 -58.71 32.18
CA ARG A 588 -37.69 -58.68 33.57
C ARG A 588 -39.12 -59.20 33.68
N ASP A 589 -39.98 -58.81 32.75
CA ASP A 589 -41.37 -59.28 32.71
C ASP A 589 -41.47 -60.79 32.47
N ILE A 590 -40.65 -61.34 31.57
CA ILE A 590 -40.54 -62.78 31.31
C ILE A 590 -40.08 -63.50 32.58
N ALA A 591 -39.01 -63.02 33.25
CA ALA A 591 -38.52 -63.65 34.48
C ALA A 591 -39.59 -63.67 35.60
N ARG A 592 -40.37 -62.60 35.72
CA ARG A 592 -41.54 -62.56 36.64
C ARG A 592 -42.60 -63.59 36.25
N GLN A 593 -42.95 -63.65 34.97
CA GLN A 593 -43.96 -64.60 34.45
C GLN A 593 -43.51 -66.06 34.58
N GLU A 594 -42.22 -66.35 34.45
CA GLU A 594 -41.64 -67.68 34.67
C GLU A 594 -41.82 -68.12 36.13
N LEU A 595 -41.56 -67.23 37.09
CA LEU A 595 -41.78 -67.50 38.51
C LEU A 595 -43.26 -67.74 38.82
N GLU A 596 -44.17 -66.89 38.31
CA GLU A 596 -45.62 -67.06 38.49
C GLU A 596 -46.12 -68.38 37.90
N THR A 597 -45.62 -68.77 36.72
CA THR A 597 -45.99 -70.01 36.06
C THR A 597 -45.53 -71.23 36.86
N GLY A 598 -44.28 -71.23 37.36
CA GLY A 598 -43.76 -72.30 38.20
C GLY A 598 -44.50 -72.46 39.54
N GLN A 599 -44.88 -71.35 40.17
CA GLN A 599 -45.72 -71.38 41.39
C GLN A 599 -47.10 -71.98 41.13
N ARG A 600 -47.73 -71.67 39.99
CA ARG A 600 -49.04 -72.24 39.63
C ARG A 600 -48.96 -73.73 39.28
N GLU A 601 -47.88 -74.16 38.62
CA GLU A 601 -47.68 -75.59 38.28
C GLU A 601 -47.44 -76.45 39.52
N THR A 602 -46.71 -75.93 40.51
CA THR A 602 -46.53 -76.61 41.81
C THR A 602 -47.83 -76.70 42.61
N GLN A 603 -48.63 -75.63 42.66
CA GLN A 603 -49.97 -75.64 43.26
C GLN A 603 -50.89 -76.66 42.58
N LEU A 604 -50.84 -76.74 41.25
CA LEU A 604 -51.63 -77.69 40.47
C LEU A 604 -51.23 -79.15 40.76
N ALA A 605 -49.93 -79.43 40.87
CA ALA A 605 -49.44 -80.77 41.23
C ALA A 605 -49.91 -81.20 42.64
N ALA A 606 -49.81 -80.31 43.64
CA ALA A 606 -50.27 -80.58 45.00
C ALA A 606 -51.79 -80.81 45.07
N ALA A 607 -52.59 -80.03 44.33
CA ALA A 607 -54.03 -80.19 44.26
C ALA A 607 -54.45 -81.53 43.61
N ARG A 608 -53.73 -82.00 42.58
CA ARG A 608 -53.96 -83.32 41.96
C ARG A 608 -53.67 -84.46 42.93
N GLU A 609 -52.57 -84.38 43.67
CA GLU A 609 -52.19 -85.41 44.63
C GLU A 609 -53.22 -85.55 45.76
N GLU A 610 -53.71 -84.43 46.31
CA GLU A 610 -54.72 -84.48 47.38
C GLU A 610 -56.08 -85.02 46.87
N ARG A 611 -56.48 -84.70 45.63
CA ARG A 611 -57.66 -85.32 45.00
C ARG A 611 -57.50 -86.84 44.91
N ASP A 612 -56.34 -87.32 44.47
CA ASP A 612 -56.09 -88.75 44.27
C ASP A 612 -56.06 -89.52 45.59
N ARG A 613 -55.50 -88.93 46.66
CA ARG A 613 -55.59 -89.48 48.03
C ARG A 613 -57.04 -89.66 48.49
N ARG A 614 -57.90 -88.67 48.26
CA ARG A 614 -59.33 -88.75 48.65
C ARG A 614 -60.09 -89.80 47.83
N ARG A 615 -59.77 -89.96 46.54
CA ARG A 615 -60.33 -91.02 45.69
C ARG A 615 -59.92 -92.42 46.15
N ALA A 616 -58.68 -92.60 46.60
CA ALA A 616 -58.23 -93.89 47.17
C ALA A 616 -58.98 -94.25 48.46
N ALA A 617 -59.13 -93.30 49.39
CA ALA A 617 -59.90 -93.51 50.63
C ALA A 617 -61.38 -93.86 50.38
N LEU A 618 -61.96 -93.37 49.28
CA LEU A 618 -63.34 -93.70 48.88
C LEU A 618 -63.49 -95.15 48.43
N LEU A 619 -62.43 -95.76 47.86
CA LEU A 619 -62.44 -97.15 47.41
C LEU A 619 -62.30 -98.12 48.59
N GLU A 620 -61.42 -97.82 49.55
CA GLU A 620 -61.25 -98.64 50.76
C GLU A 620 -62.54 -98.70 51.60
N LEU A 621 -63.17 -97.55 51.83
CA LEU A 621 -64.38 -97.48 52.65
C LEU A 621 -65.59 -98.22 52.01
N ARG A 622 -65.60 -98.36 50.66
CA ARG A 622 -66.62 -99.17 49.96
C ARG A 622 -66.40 -100.67 50.16
N ALA A 623 -65.14 -101.13 50.12
CA ALA A 623 -64.82 -102.55 50.30
C ALA A 623 -65.17 -103.04 51.73
N GLU A 624 -64.98 -102.22 52.75
CA GLU A 624 -65.33 -102.55 54.15
C GLU A 624 -66.85 -102.71 54.37
N ARG A 625 -67.67 -101.93 53.66
CA ARG A 625 -69.13 -102.02 53.73
C ARG A 625 -69.62 -103.37 53.16
N ASP A 626 -69.06 -103.78 52.02
CA ASP A 626 -69.49 -104.98 51.28
C ASP A 626 -69.19 -106.28 52.05
N ALA A 627 -68.16 -106.27 52.90
CA ALA A 627 -67.82 -107.39 53.77
C ALA A 627 -68.82 -107.61 54.92
N LEU A 628 -69.45 -106.53 55.42
CA LEU A 628 -70.40 -106.59 56.55
C LEU A 628 -71.80 -107.08 56.12
N GLU A 629 -72.16 -106.95 54.85
CA GLU A 629 -73.48 -107.31 54.32
C GLU A 629 -73.67 -108.84 54.12
N ASN A 630 -72.58 -109.60 53.96
CA ASN A 630 -72.62 -111.04 53.64
C ASN A 630 -72.74 -112.00 54.87
N GLY A 631 -72.92 -111.48 56.10
CA GLY A 631 -72.83 -112.25 57.36
C GLY A 631 -74.13 -112.57 58.13
N ARG A 632 -75.33 -112.32 57.60
CA ARG A 632 -76.61 -112.32 58.37
C ARG A 632 -77.42 -113.64 58.27
N ARG A 633 -77.82 -114.26 59.40
CA ARG A 633 -78.76 -115.43 59.48
C ARG A 633 -80.15 -115.04 60.07
N PRO A 634 -81.28 -115.66 59.65
CA PRO A 634 -82.65 -115.19 59.98
C PRO A 634 -83.30 -115.80 61.25
N LEU A 635 -84.27 -115.06 61.84
CA LEU A 635 -85.06 -115.36 63.06
C LEU A 635 -86.45 -116.00 62.75
N PRO A 636 -87.09 -116.72 63.71
CA PRO A 636 -88.36 -117.42 63.51
C PRO A 636 -89.54 -116.47 63.23
N GLY A 637 -90.34 -116.77 62.21
CA GLY A 637 -91.52 -115.98 61.81
C GLY A 637 -91.26 -114.92 60.73
N GLY A 638 -90.01 -114.74 60.29
CA GLY A 638 -89.67 -113.78 59.23
C GLY A 638 -89.85 -112.31 59.60
N ALA A 639 -90.26 -112.01 60.83
CA ALA A 639 -90.33 -110.67 61.37
C ALA A 639 -88.94 -110.22 61.84
N ALA A 640 -88.59 -108.98 61.53
CA ALA A 640 -87.34 -108.39 61.99
C ALA A 640 -87.33 -108.28 63.53
N PRO A 641 -86.17 -108.51 64.18
CA PRO A 641 -86.02 -108.33 65.64
C PRO A 641 -86.51 -106.95 66.11
N ASP A 642 -86.39 -105.93 65.26
CA ASP A 642 -86.91 -104.58 65.53
C ASP A 642 -88.45 -104.49 65.57
N ALA A 643 -89.22 -105.36 64.91
CA ALA A 643 -90.67 -105.20 64.85
C ALA A 643 -91.37 -105.57 66.17
N GLU A 644 -90.88 -106.58 66.89
CA GLU A 644 -91.47 -107.04 68.16
C GLU A 644 -90.90 -106.28 69.37
N GLU A 645 -89.63 -105.87 69.32
CA GLU A 645 -89.02 -105.01 70.35
C GLU A 645 -89.43 -103.54 70.19
N ALA A 646 -89.57 -103.00 68.97
CA ALA A 646 -90.10 -101.64 68.79
C ALA A 646 -91.59 -101.54 69.15
N ARG A 647 -92.38 -102.61 69.02
CA ARG A 647 -93.78 -102.60 69.49
C ARG A 647 -93.88 -102.40 71.01
N LEU A 648 -93.00 -103.05 71.78
CA LEU A 648 -92.99 -103.00 73.24
C LEU A 648 -92.16 -101.80 73.78
N GLU A 649 -91.07 -101.39 73.12
CA GLU A 649 -90.25 -100.22 73.48
C GLU A 649 -90.88 -98.88 73.04
N ASN A 650 -91.56 -98.78 71.88
CA ASN A 650 -92.20 -97.53 71.45
C ASN A 650 -93.39 -97.17 72.34
N ALA A 651 -94.11 -98.15 72.88
CA ALA A 651 -95.23 -97.89 73.80
C ALA A 651 -94.78 -97.25 75.13
N VAL A 652 -93.52 -97.47 75.55
CA VAL A 652 -92.90 -96.83 76.72
C VAL A 652 -92.19 -95.53 76.35
N ARG A 653 -91.41 -95.51 75.25
CA ARG A 653 -90.69 -94.31 74.76
C ARG A 653 -91.63 -93.18 74.35
N GLU A 654 -92.80 -93.46 73.78
CA GLU A 654 -93.79 -92.42 73.47
C GLU A 654 -94.36 -91.74 74.73
N ALA A 655 -94.49 -92.47 75.82
CA ALA A 655 -94.95 -91.90 77.09
C ALA A 655 -93.83 -91.14 77.83
N GLU A 656 -92.57 -91.55 77.66
CA GLU A 656 -91.38 -90.87 78.21
C GLU A 656 -91.03 -89.59 77.44
N ALA A 657 -91.09 -89.61 76.10
CA ALA A 657 -90.82 -88.45 75.25
C ALA A 657 -91.86 -87.33 75.43
N ARG A 658 -93.14 -87.67 75.66
CA ARG A 658 -94.20 -86.67 75.92
C ARG A 658 -94.01 -85.93 77.25
N LEU A 659 -93.40 -86.56 78.25
CA LEU A 659 -93.08 -85.94 79.53
C LEU A 659 -91.85 -85.02 79.43
N GLU A 660 -90.82 -85.45 78.69
CA GLU A 660 -89.56 -84.71 78.59
C GLU A 660 -89.64 -83.52 77.63
N GLU A 661 -90.45 -83.61 76.58
CA GLU A 661 -90.74 -82.48 75.68
C GLU A 661 -91.51 -81.36 76.41
N ALA A 662 -92.49 -81.72 77.24
CA ALA A 662 -93.23 -80.75 78.05
C ALA A 662 -92.34 -80.08 79.12
N ARG A 663 -91.27 -80.74 79.58
CA ARG A 663 -90.25 -80.14 80.47
C ARG A 663 -89.32 -79.19 79.74
N ARG A 664 -88.74 -79.59 78.59
CA ARG A 664 -87.82 -78.74 77.81
C ARG A 664 -88.46 -77.44 77.34
N GLN A 665 -89.71 -77.49 76.90
CA GLN A 665 -90.43 -76.30 76.40
C GLN A 665 -90.67 -75.26 77.51
N ALA A 666 -90.95 -75.70 78.74
CA ALA A 666 -91.14 -74.79 79.89
C ALA A 666 -89.82 -74.17 80.39
N GLU A 667 -88.71 -74.90 80.32
CA GLU A 667 -87.38 -74.44 80.74
C GLU A 667 -86.76 -73.44 79.74
N ALA A 668 -86.90 -73.69 78.43
CA ALA A 668 -86.34 -72.85 77.37
C ALA A 668 -86.96 -71.44 77.34
N VAL A 669 -88.29 -71.35 77.45
CA VAL A 669 -89.00 -70.07 77.46
C VAL A 669 -88.65 -69.24 78.71
N ARG A 670 -88.30 -69.90 79.82
CA ARG A 670 -87.82 -69.26 81.06
C ARG A 670 -86.45 -68.60 80.89
N GLN A 671 -85.53 -69.25 80.19
CA GLN A 671 -84.16 -68.76 79.98
C GLN A 671 -84.10 -67.58 79.00
N ASP A 672 -84.89 -67.61 77.92
CA ASP A 672 -84.96 -66.53 76.94
C ASP A 672 -85.47 -65.20 77.56
N LEU A 673 -86.48 -65.29 78.42
CA LEU A 673 -87.07 -64.13 79.10
C LEU A 673 -86.11 -63.50 80.11
N ALA A 674 -85.28 -64.32 80.76
CA ALA A 674 -84.22 -63.87 81.65
C ALA A 674 -83.02 -63.24 80.91
N GLY A 675 -82.82 -63.58 79.63
CA GLY A 675 -81.81 -62.99 78.75
C GLY A 675 -82.17 -61.57 78.30
N LEU A 676 -83.39 -61.38 77.79
CA LEU A 676 -83.87 -60.07 77.32
C LEU A 676 -83.92 -59.00 78.43
N ARG A 677 -84.28 -59.39 79.67
CA ARG A 677 -84.31 -58.48 80.82
C ARG A 677 -82.91 -57.97 81.19
N ARG A 678 -81.91 -58.87 81.26
CA ARG A 678 -80.51 -58.49 81.53
C ARG A 678 -79.92 -57.56 80.48
N GLN A 679 -80.23 -57.79 79.20
CA GLN A 679 -79.71 -56.97 78.10
C GLN A 679 -80.29 -55.54 78.11
N THR A 680 -81.56 -55.41 78.52
CA THR A 680 -82.24 -54.11 78.67
C THR A 680 -81.64 -53.27 79.81
N ASP A 681 -81.32 -53.91 80.93
CA ASP A 681 -80.75 -53.21 82.10
C ASP A 681 -79.29 -52.77 81.88
N MET A 682 -78.47 -53.59 81.19
CA MET A 682 -77.10 -53.20 80.81
C MET A 682 -77.08 -51.99 79.86
N LEU A 683 -77.97 -51.94 78.87
CA LEU A 683 -78.06 -50.83 77.93
C LEU A 683 -78.55 -49.53 78.60
N ARG A 684 -79.42 -49.63 79.61
CA ARG A 684 -79.85 -48.49 80.42
C ARG A 684 -78.73 -47.88 81.25
N GLN A 685 -77.91 -48.70 81.91
CA GLN A 685 -76.76 -48.20 82.67
C GLN A 685 -75.71 -47.56 81.75
N ALA A 686 -75.36 -48.22 80.64
CA ALA A 686 -74.35 -47.72 79.71
C ALA A 686 -74.74 -46.39 79.03
N THR A 687 -76.03 -46.18 78.72
CA THR A 687 -76.53 -44.92 78.12
C THR A 687 -76.61 -43.78 79.14
N ALA A 688 -76.97 -44.07 80.40
CA ALA A 688 -76.99 -43.09 81.47
C ALA A 688 -75.58 -42.63 81.88
N GLU A 689 -74.63 -43.56 81.98
CA GLU A 689 -73.22 -43.24 82.25
C GLU A 689 -72.60 -42.43 81.11
N ARG A 690 -72.84 -42.77 79.85
CA ARG A 690 -72.27 -42.02 78.72
C ARG A 690 -72.88 -40.62 78.56
N ALA A 691 -74.16 -40.45 78.91
CA ALA A 691 -74.82 -39.14 78.94
C ALA A 691 -74.22 -38.20 79.99
N SER A 692 -73.94 -38.69 81.21
CA SER A 692 -73.35 -37.88 82.28
C SER A 692 -71.89 -37.46 82.00
N HIS A 693 -71.16 -38.21 81.18
CA HIS A 693 -69.81 -37.84 80.74
C HIS A 693 -69.80 -36.86 79.56
N MET A 694 -70.84 -36.82 78.72
CA MET A 694 -70.92 -35.90 77.58
C MET A 694 -71.19 -34.45 78.00
N GLU A 695 -72.07 -34.21 78.96
CA GLU A 695 -72.49 -32.86 79.37
C GLU A 695 -71.31 -31.93 79.80
N PRO A 696 -70.34 -32.36 80.63
CA PRO A 696 -69.17 -31.54 80.95
C PRO A 696 -68.22 -31.33 79.76
N LEU A 697 -68.09 -32.30 78.86
CA LEU A 697 -67.25 -32.20 77.66
C LEU A 697 -67.84 -31.23 76.62
N GLU A 698 -69.16 -31.19 76.45
CA GLU A 698 -69.82 -30.22 75.57
C GLU A 698 -69.65 -28.79 76.08
N ARG A 699 -69.70 -28.60 77.40
CA ARG A 699 -69.52 -27.29 78.04
C ARG A 699 -68.08 -26.82 77.95
N ASP A 700 -67.11 -27.71 78.14
CA ASP A 700 -65.69 -27.39 78.01
C ASP A 700 -65.31 -27.06 76.56
N PHE A 701 -65.85 -27.81 75.58
CA PHE A 701 -65.64 -27.52 74.16
C PHE A 701 -66.19 -26.14 73.75
N ARG A 702 -67.39 -25.76 74.21
CA ARG A 702 -67.93 -24.39 73.99
C ARG A 702 -67.03 -23.31 74.57
N ARG A 703 -66.53 -23.51 75.80
CA ARG A 703 -65.61 -22.55 76.44
C ARG A 703 -64.31 -22.39 75.63
N ARG A 704 -63.77 -23.49 75.09
CA ARG A 704 -62.54 -23.48 74.29
C ARG A 704 -62.73 -22.85 72.92
N LEU A 705 -63.91 -23.01 72.30
CA LEU A 705 -64.28 -22.29 71.07
C LEU A 705 -64.25 -20.77 71.26
N GLU A 706 -64.84 -20.27 72.35
CA GLU A 706 -64.82 -18.84 72.69
C GLU A 706 -63.40 -18.34 72.95
N LEU A 707 -62.58 -19.09 73.70
CA LEU A 707 -61.18 -18.74 73.99
C LEU A 707 -60.30 -18.71 72.73
N ALA A 708 -60.58 -19.57 71.75
CA ALA A 708 -59.87 -19.58 70.47
C ALA A 708 -60.36 -18.49 69.49
N GLY A 709 -61.44 -17.79 69.82
CA GLY A 709 -62.01 -16.68 69.04
C GLY A 709 -62.99 -17.11 67.95
N PHE A 710 -63.67 -18.24 68.12
CA PHE A 710 -64.78 -18.68 67.27
C PHE A 710 -66.12 -18.36 67.94
N ALA A 711 -67.10 -17.90 67.17
CA ALA A 711 -68.41 -17.54 67.70
C ALA A 711 -69.25 -18.76 68.09
N ASP A 712 -69.17 -19.83 67.31
CA ASP A 712 -69.89 -21.09 67.53
C ASP A 712 -69.21 -22.28 66.80
N GLU A 713 -69.78 -23.47 66.92
CA GLU A 713 -69.26 -24.68 66.24
C GLU A 713 -69.36 -24.58 64.69
N ALA A 714 -70.25 -23.72 64.15
CA ALA A 714 -70.38 -23.52 62.72
C ALA A 714 -69.27 -22.62 62.15
N ASP A 715 -68.90 -21.54 62.85
CA ASP A 715 -67.76 -20.66 62.56
C ASP A 715 -66.43 -21.41 62.69
N TYR A 716 -66.33 -22.34 63.65
CA TYR A 716 -65.21 -23.27 63.76
C TYR A 716 -65.08 -24.18 62.52
N ARG A 717 -66.17 -24.84 62.10
CA ARG A 717 -66.15 -25.71 60.92
C ARG A 717 -65.86 -24.94 59.63
N ALA A 718 -66.34 -23.71 59.51
CA ALA A 718 -66.03 -22.85 58.36
C ALA A 718 -64.54 -22.42 58.32
N ALA A 719 -63.87 -22.38 59.46
CA ALA A 719 -62.43 -22.10 59.57
C ALA A 719 -61.54 -23.34 59.40
N CYS A 720 -62.10 -24.56 59.43
CA CYS A 720 -61.38 -25.79 59.15
C CYS A 720 -61.03 -25.88 57.66
N LEU A 721 -59.76 -25.62 57.31
CA LEU A 721 -59.21 -25.86 55.98
C LEU A 721 -58.61 -27.27 55.88
N SER A 722 -58.64 -27.84 54.68
CA SER A 722 -57.97 -29.11 54.39
C SER A 722 -56.45 -29.02 54.60
N GLU A 723 -55.77 -30.15 54.77
CA GLU A 723 -54.30 -30.18 54.87
C GLU A 723 -53.62 -29.62 53.62
N GLU A 724 -54.12 -29.99 52.43
CA GLU A 724 -53.64 -29.50 51.15
C GLU A 724 -53.75 -27.98 51.00
N GLU A 725 -54.89 -27.38 51.39
CA GLU A 725 -55.10 -25.94 51.29
C GLU A 725 -54.27 -25.15 52.31
N ARG A 726 -54.05 -25.71 53.51
CA ARG A 726 -53.17 -25.08 54.52
C ARG A 726 -51.71 -25.11 54.08
N GLU A 727 -51.27 -26.23 53.53
CA GLU A 727 -49.89 -26.35 53.04
C GLU A 727 -49.64 -25.46 51.83
N ARG A 728 -50.59 -25.36 50.90
CA ARG A 728 -50.54 -24.42 49.78
C ARG A 728 -50.40 -22.96 50.24
N LEU A 729 -51.22 -22.52 51.20
CA LEU A 729 -51.15 -21.15 51.73
C LEU A 729 -49.88 -20.90 52.55
N ARG A 730 -49.34 -21.90 53.25
CA ARG A 730 -48.05 -21.80 53.96
C ARG A 730 -46.88 -21.67 52.98
N GLN A 731 -46.89 -22.47 51.90
CA GLN A 731 -45.89 -22.38 50.84
C GLN A 731 -45.91 -21.01 50.19
N GLU A 732 -47.10 -20.49 49.86
CA GLU A 732 -47.25 -19.14 49.27
C GLU A 732 -46.78 -18.02 50.22
N GLU A 733 -47.04 -18.12 51.54
CA GLU A 733 -46.48 -17.17 52.53
C GLU A 733 -44.95 -17.28 52.62
N GLN A 734 -44.41 -18.49 52.58
CA GLN A 734 -42.97 -18.75 52.66
C GLN A 734 -42.24 -18.27 51.40
N GLU A 735 -42.81 -18.48 50.21
CA GLU A 735 -42.28 -17.99 48.94
C GLU A 735 -42.20 -16.47 48.92
N LEU A 736 -43.28 -15.78 49.31
CA LEU A 736 -43.31 -14.32 49.39
C LEU A 736 -42.29 -13.76 50.40
N ARG A 737 -42.11 -14.41 51.56
CA ARG A 737 -41.08 -14.04 52.55
C ARG A 737 -39.65 -14.31 52.07
N THR A 738 -39.45 -15.41 51.36
CA THR A 738 -38.13 -15.74 50.77
C THR A 738 -37.78 -14.72 49.69
N GLU A 739 -38.71 -14.40 48.79
CA GLU A 739 -38.57 -13.36 47.77
C GLU A 739 -38.29 -12.00 48.40
N GLN A 740 -38.95 -11.64 49.51
CA GLN A 740 -38.69 -10.40 50.26
C GLN A 740 -37.26 -10.35 50.82
N THR A 741 -36.81 -11.44 51.43
CA THR A 741 -35.49 -11.53 52.04
C THR A 741 -34.38 -11.46 51.00
N GLU A 742 -34.54 -12.17 49.88
CA GLU A 742 -33.60 -12.13 48.76
C GLU A 742 -33.53 -10.73 48.12
N LEU A 743 -34.68 -10.10 47.90
CA LEU A 743 -34.75 -8.78 47.27
C LEU A 743 -34.20 -7.69 48.19
N ASP A 744 -34.46 -7.77 49.50
CA ASP A 744 -33.84 -6.87 50.49
C ASP A 744 -32.32 -7.06 50.58
N ALA A 745 -31.82 -8.31 50.52
CA ALA A 745 -30.39 -8.60 50.52
C ALA A 745 -29.70 -8.04 49.26
N ARG A 746 -30.27 -8.29 48.08
CA ARG A 746 -29.77 -7.75 46.79
C ARG A 746 -29.79 -6.23 46.76
N ARG A 747 -30.85 -5.60 47.30
CA ARG A 747 -30.91 -4.14 47.40
C ARG A 747 -29.82 -3.58 48.31
N ARG A 748 -29.62 -4.17 49.49
CA ARG A 748 -28.58 -3.71 50.42
C ARG A 748 -27.19 -3.86 49.82
N ASP A 749 -26.91 -4.98 49.17
CA ASP A 749 -25.64 -5.22 48.49
C ASP A 749 -25.40 -4.21 47.37
N LYS A 750 -26.39 -4.00 46.48
CA LYS A 750 -26.28 -3.02 45.38
C LYS A 750 -26.20 -1.58 45.87
N ALA A 751 -26.94 -1.22 46.91
CA ALA A 751 -26.85 0.10 47.53
C ALA A 751 -25.48 0.33 48.19
N ALA A 752 -24.91 -0.70 48.84
CA ALA A 752 -23.57 -0.64 49.43
C ALA A 752 -22.49 -0.53 48.34
N GLN A 753 -22.61 -1.29 47.24
CA GLN A 753 -21.72 -1.20 46.08
C GLN A 753 -21.79 0.20 45.44
N LEU A 754 -22.99 0.74 45.22
CA LEU A 754 -23.16 2.09 44.68
C LEU A 754 -22.57 3.16 45.62
N ALA A 755 -22.79 3.04 46.93
CA ALA A 755 -22.21 3.97 47.91
C ALA A 755 -20.68 3.87 47.98
N ALA A 756 -20.13 2.65 47.92
CA ALA A 756 -18.69 2.42 47.88
C ALA A 756 -18.07 2.99 46.60
N GLU A 757 -18.69 2.75 45.44
CA GLU A 757 -18.24 3.29 44.17
C GLU A 757 -18.33 4.82 44.14
N ARG A 758 -19.41 5.44 44.66
CA ARG A 758 -19.51 6.91 44.79
C ARG A 758 -18.43 7.50 45.69
N ARG A 759 -18.05 6.80 46.77
CA ARG A 759 -16.97 7.24 47.67
C ARG A 759 -15.60 7.22 47.03
N ARG A 760 -15.36 6.38 46.01
CA ARG A 760 -14.10 6.36 45.26
C ARG A 760 -13.82 7.67 44.52
N ASN A 761 -14.87 8.45 44.23
CA ASN A 761 -14.82 9.82 43.70
C ASN A 761 -13.74 10.01 42.62
N VAL A 762 -13.74 9.12 41.62
CA VAL A 762 -12.68 9.04 40.59
C VAL A 762 -12.59 10.32 39.77
N THR A 763 -13.69 11.07 39.65
CA THR A 763 -13.72 12.38 39.01
C THR A 763 -14.86 13.25 39.55
N PRO A 764 -14.65 14.56 39.76
CA PRO A 764 -15.72 15.51 40.09
C PRO A 764 -16.49 16.00 38.84
N LEU A 765 -16.04 15.64 37.63
CA LEU A 765 -16.62 16.10 36.37
C LEU A 765 -17.81 15.24 35.95
N SER A 766 -18.79 15.86 35.28
CA SER A 766 -19.92 15.14 34.70
C SER A 766 -19.49 14.27 33.51
N ARG A 767 -20.32 13.27 33.16
CA ARG A 767 -20.07 12.39 32.01
C ARG A 767 -19.83 13.17 30.71
N GLU A 768 -20.61 14.21 30.48
CA GLU A 768 -20.51 15.07 29.29
C GLU A 768 -19.18 15.83 29.26
N GLN A 769 -18.74 16.34 30.42
CA GLN A 769 -17.46 17.05 30.55
C GLN A 769 -16.25 16.12 30.34
N VAL A 770 -16.30 14.90 30.90
CA VAL A 770 -15.26 13.87 30.69
C VAL A 770 -15.21 13.42 29.23
N ALA A 771 -16.38 13.23 28.59
CA ALA A 771 -16.46 12.86 27.18
C ALA A 771 -15.90 13.95 26.25
N ALA A 772 -16.21 15.23 26.51
CA ALA A 772 -15.67 16.37 25.76
C ALA A 772 -14.15 16.51 25.93
N SER A 773 -13.64 16.32 27.15
CA SER A 773 -12.20 16.29 27.44
C SER A 773 -11.49 15.14 26.71
N LEU A 774 -12.09 13.94 26.70
CA LEU A 774 -11.59 12.79 25.95
C LEU A 774 -11.53 13.03 24.44
N ALA A 775 -12.55 13.65 23.86
CA ALA A 775 -12.58 13.99 22.44
C ALA A 775 -11.43 14.93 22.08
N THR A 776 -11.22 15.97 22.89
CA THR A 776 -10.12 16.93 22.73
C THR A 776 -8.75 16.26 22.85
N LEU A 777 -8.55 15.42 23.87
CA LEU A 777 -7.30 14.69 24.07
C LEU A 777 -6.99 13.70 22.94
N ARG A 778 -8.01 13.04 22.39
CA ARG A 778 -7.86 12.13 21.23
C ARG A 778 -7.45 12.88 19.97
N GLU A 779 -8.04 14.03 19.72
CA GLU A 779 -7.66 14.87 18.58
C GLU A 779 -6.23 15.38 18.71
N ASN A 780 -5.82 15.81 19.91
CA ASN A 780 -4.44 16.22 20.17
C ASN A 780 -3.45 15.07 20.00
N ALA A 781 -3.77 13.87 20.51
CA ALA A 781 -2.93 12.68 20.34
C ALA A 781 -2.79 12.29 18.86
N ARG A 782 -3.87 12.38 18.08
CA ARG A 782 -3.87 12.13 16.63
C ARG A 782 -2.91 13.08 15.91
N ARG A 783 -3.01 14.38 16.18
CA ARG A 783 -2.11 15.39 15.58
C ARG A 783 -0.64 15.16 15.92
N GLN A 784 -0.34 14.79 17.18
CA GLN A 784 1.03 14.46 17.58
C GLN A 784 1.56 13.21 16.88
N GLN A 785 0.72 12.19 16.71
CA GLN A 785 1.10 10.96 16.00
C GLN A 785 1.38 11.22 14.51
N GLU A 786 0.58 12.06 13.86
CA GLU A 786 0.81 12.50 12.47
C GLU A 786 2.13 13.27 12.34
N ALA A 787 2.43 14.17 13.29
CA ALA A 787 3.70 14.89 13.32
C ALA A 787 4.91 13.95 13.53
N ILE A 788 4.81 12.98 14.45
CA ILE A 788 5.84 11.95 14.68
C ILE A 788 6.06 11.11 13.41
N GLY A 789 4.98 10.72 12.73
CA GLY A 789 5.05 10.01 11.46
C GLY A 789 5.80 10.80 10.40
N GLY A 790 5.47 12.08 10.22
CA GLY A 790 6.16 12.97 9.29
C GLY A 790 7.64 13.18 9.62
N ILE A 791 8.00 13.29 10.90
CA ILE A 791 9.40 13.42 11.33
C ILE A 791 10.17 12.12 11.10
N ARG A 792 9.60 10.95 11.44
CA ARG A 792 10.24 9.65 11.19
C ARG A 792 10.49 9.40 9.70
N GLN A 793 9.51 9.73 8.86
CA GLN A 793 9.66 9.64 7.42
C GLN A 793 10.82 10.52 6.91
N LYS A 794 10.90 11.78 7.35
CA LYS A 794 12.01 12.68 7.00
C LYS A 794 13.37 12.16 7.47
N MET A 795 13.44 11.54 8.66
CA MET A 795 14.69 10.95 9.16
C MET A 795 15.12 9.74 8.33
N GLU A 796 14.17 8.89 7.93
CA GLU A 796 14.44 7.72 7.09
C GLU A 796 14.87 8.13 5.68
N GLU A 797 14.18 9.10 5.08
CA GLU A 797 14.57 9.70 3.79
C GLU A 797 15.98 10.30 3.86
N ASN A 798 16.32 11.02 4.94
CA ASN A 798 17.65 11.57 5.12
C ASN A 798 18.72 10.48 5.24
N ARG A 799 18.43 9.40 5.98
CA ARG A 799 19.31 8.24 6.13
C ARG A 799 19.57 7.57 4.77
N ASN A 800 18.50 7.31 4.02
CA ASN A 800 18.59 6.69 2.69
C ASN A 800 19.36 7.58 1.70
N LEU A 801 19.16 8.90 1.74
CA LEU A 801 19.93 9.85 0.94
C LEU A 801 21.42 9.85 1.31
N LYS A 802 21.76 9.75 2.60
CA LYS A 802 23.16 9.64 3.04
C LYS A 802 23.81 8.35 2.55
N GLU A 803 23.13 7.22 2.67
CA GLU A 803 23.63 5.92 2.20
C GLU A 803 23.79 5.91 0.67
N ALA A 804 22.84 6.47 -0.07
CA ALA A 804 22.91 6.62 -1.53
C ALA A 804 24.05 7.56 -1.98
N CYS A 805 24.27 8.68 -1.27
CA CYS A 805 25.40 9.58 -1.51
C CYS A 805 26.74 8.90 -1.25
N ALA A 806 26.86 8.12 -0.17
CA ALA A 806 28.07 7.35 0.13
C ALA A 806 28.36 6.31 -0.96
N ALA A 807 27.33 5.58 -1.41
CA ALA A 807 27.45 4.61 -2.49
C ALA A 807 27.86 5.27 -3.83
N ARG A 808 27.24 6.40 -4.19
CA ARG A 808 27.61 7.17 -5.40
C ARG A 808 29.04 7.71 -5.31
N ALA A 809 29.46 8.22 -4.15
CA ALA A 809 30.83 8.69 -3.95
C ALA A 809 31.85 7.55 -4.12
N ALA A 810 31.56 6.38 -3.58
CA ALA A 810 32.39 5.19 -3.77
C ALA A 810 32.46 4.74 -5.25
N ALA A 811 31.32 4.75 -5.95
CA ALA A 811 31.26 4.42 -7.38
C ALA A 811 32.04 5.43 -8.23
N ILE A 812 31.93 6.73 -7.95
CA ILE A 812 32.71 7.78 -8.63
C ILE A 812 34.20 7.58 -8.38
N ALA A 813 34.60 7.26 -7.15
CA ALA A 813 36.00 7.00 -6.82
C ALA A 813 36.55 5.78 -7.57
N ALA A 814 35.77 4.70 -7.69
CA ALA A 814 36.13 3.54 -8.48
C ALA A 814 36.26 3.88 -9.98
N GLN A 815 35.28 4.62 -10.53
CA GLN A 815 35.29 5.02 -11.93
C GLN A 815 36.46 5.96 -12.26
N ARG A 816 36.84 6.85 -11.32
CA ARG A 816 38.03 7.70 -11.48
C ARG A 816 39.33 6.90 -11.54
N ARG A 817 39.44 5.79 -10.79
CA ARG A 817 40.60 4.88 -10.88
C ARG A 817 40.67 4.21 -12.25
N GLU A 818 39.54 3.67 -12.72
CA GLU A 818 39.47 3.07 -14.05
C GLU A 818 39.75 4.07 -15.16
N TYR A 819 39.15 5.26 -15.09
CA TYR A 819 39.44 6.35 -16.02
C TYR A 819 40.92 6.73 -16.01
N GLY A 820 41.55 6.83 -14.82
CA GLY A 820 42.97 7.11 -14.71
C GLY A 820 43.83 6.06 -15.43
N ARG A 821 43.48 4.77 -15.30
CA ARG A 821 44.16 3.68 -16.00
C ARG A 821 43.99 3.79 -17.52
N TRP A 822 42.76 3.98 -17.99
CA TRP A 822 42.47 4.12 -19.42
C TRP A 822 43.08 5.37 -20.04
N ARG A 823 43.07 6.48 -19.31
CA ARG A 823 43.74 7.72 -19.71
C ARG A 823 45.24 7.51 -19.83
N THR A 824 45.88 6.87 -18.85
CA THR A 824 47.33 6.56 -18.93
C THR A 824 47.65 5.71 -20.15
N LEU A 825 46.83 4.68 -20.42
CA LEU A 825 46.99 3.84 -21.62
C LEU A 825 46.75 4.63 -22.91
N HIS A 826 45.76 5.52 -22.92
CA HIS A 826 45.47 6.38 -24.05
C HIS A 826 46.62 7.36 -24.34
N ASP A 827 47.15 7.98 -23.29
CA ASP A 827 48.27 8.91 -23.36
C ASP A 827 49.56 8.22 -23.81
N LEU A 828 49.76 6.94 -23.52
CA LEU A 828 50.91 6.17 -23.98
C LEU A 828 50.78 5.70 -25.44
N ILE A 829 49.70 4.99 -25.78
CA ILE A 829 49.58 4.28 -27.06
C ILE A 829 48.20 4.43 -27.73
N GLY A 830 47.25 5.07 -27.05
CA GLY A 830 45.89 5.22 -27.56
C GLY A 830 45.79 6.21 -28.70
N SER A 831 45.10 5.77 -29.74
CA SER A 831 44.59 6.62 -30.82
C SER A 831 43.44 5.87 -31.47
N GLU A 832 42.39 6.59 -31.85
CA GLU A 832 41.19 6.01 -32.48
C GLU A 832 41.51 5.20 -33.75
N SER A 833 42.48 5.65 -34.54
CA SER A 833 42.92 4.98 -35.77
C SER A 833 44.02 3.92 -35.55
N GLY A 834 44.49 3.73 -34.31
CA GLY A 834 45.67 2.91 -33.99
C GLY A 834 47.01 3.50 -34.47
N LYS A 835 47.01 4.71 -35.05
CA LYS A 835 48.19 5.39 -35.60
C LYS A 835 49.31 5.57 -34.57
N LYS A 836 49.00 5.90 -33.32
CA LYS A 836 50.03 6.18 -32.29
C LYS A 836 50.83 4.92 -31.92
N TYR A 837 50.13 3.83 -31.63
CA TYR A 837 50.77 2.53 -31.40
C TYR A 837 51.50 2.02 -32.64
N ARG A 838 50.88 2.11 -33.82
CA ARG A 838 51.49 1.67 -35.08
C ARG A 838 52.78 2.43 -35.40
N ASN A 839 52.78 3.76 -35.27
CA ASN A 839 53.99 4.57 -35.48
C ASN A 839 55.08 4.23 -34.46
N PHE A 840 54.71 3.97 -33.20
CA PHE A 840 55.66 3.54 -32.17
C PHE A 840 56.31 2.20 -32.51
N VAL A 841 55.51 1.19 -32.87
CA VAL A 841 56.03 -0.15 -33.27
C VAL A 841 56.81 -0.07 -34.58
N GLN A 842 56.37 0.74 -35.55
CA GLN A 842 57.09 0.95 -36.80
C GLN A 842 58.44 1.63 -36.56
N ALA A 843 58.53 2.62 -35.66
CA ALA A 843 59.79 3.24 -35.30
C ALA A 843 60.78 2.24 -34.68
N LEU A 844 60.33 1.34 -33.81
CA LEU A 844 61.15 0.26 -33.27
C LEU A 844 61.61 -0.74 -34.36
N THR A 845 60.70 -1.09 -35.27
CA THR A 845 61.02 -1.99 -36.39
C THR A 845 62.02 -1.34 -37.35
N PHE A 846 61.88 -0.03 -37.56
CA PHE A 846 62.77 0.78 -38.37
C PHE A 846 64.16 0.88 -37.74
N GLU A 847 64.27 1.00 -36.42
CA GLU A 847 65.55 0.93 -35.69
C GLU A 847 66.24 -0.43 -35.86
N ILE A 848 65.49 -1.54 -35.78
CA ILE A 848 66.04 -2.88 -36.03
C ILE A 848 66.56 -3.00 -37.47
N MET A 849 65.81 -2.49 -38.44
CA MET A 849 66.25 -2.46 -39.84
C MET A 849 67.52 -1.62 -40.01
N ILE A 850 67.62 -0.47 -39.35
CA ILE A 850 68.81 0.40 -39.35
C ILE A 850 70.02 -0.36 -38.76
N ASP A 851 69.86 -1.09 -37.66
CA ASP A 851 70.95 -1.89 -37.07
C ASP A 851 71.47 -2.96 -38.06
N HIS A 852 70.55 -3.70 -38.69
CA HIS A 852 70.91 -4.68 -39.72
C HIS A 852 71.59 -4.02 -40.93
N ALA A 853 71.06 -2.89 -41.40
CA ALA A 853 71.64 -2.14 -42.49
C ALA A 853 73.04 -1.61 -42.15
N ASN A 854 73.24 -1.08 -40.94
CA ASN A 854 74.55 -0.62 -40.46
C ASN A 854 75.57 -1.74 -40.36
N ARG A 855 75.16 -2.94 -39.95
CA ARG A 855 76.05 -4.10 -39.92
C ARG A 855 76.52 -4.52 -41.32
N GLN A 856 75.67 -4.38 -42.33
CA GLN A 856 76.05 -4.60 -43.73
C GLN A 856 76.89 -3.43 -44.27
N LEU A 857 76.51 -2.20 -43.91
CA LEU A 857 77.20 -1.00 -44.31
C LEU A 857 78.65 -0.99 -43.78
N GLN A 858 78.89 -1.41 -42.54
CA GLN A 858 80.24 -1.57 -41.97
C GLN A 858 81.14 -2.51 -42.79
N GLY A 859 80.56 -3.50 -43.48
CA GLY A 859 81.31 -4.38 -44.38
C GLY A 859 81.64 -3.74 -45.73
N MET A 860 80.90 -2.68 -46.12
CA MET A 860 81.03 -1.99 -47.42
C MET A 860 81.73 -0.61 -47.31
N SER A 861 81.58 0.09 -46.19
CA SER A 861 82.14 1.41 -45.91
C SER A 861 82.13 1.70 -44.40
N ASP A 862 83.23 2.21 -43.86
CA ASP A 862 83.35 2.66 -42.46
C ASP A 862 82.94 4.14 -42.27
N ARG A 863 82.71 4.86 -43.37
CA ARG A 863 82.48 6.31 -43.39
C ARG A 863 81.11 6.71 -42.88
N TYR A 864 80.07 5.92 -43.16
CA TYR A 864 78.68 6.29 -42.84
C TYR A 864 78.05 5.34 -41.82
N LEU A 865 77.31 5.91 -40.87
CA LEU A 865 76.40 5.18 -39.99
C LEU A 865 74.98 5.73 -40.13
N LEU A 866 74.02 4.87 -40.44
CA LEU A 866 72.61 5.24 -40.53
C LEU A 866 72.03 5.42 -39.14
N ILE A 867 71.30 6.51 -38.93
CA ILE A 867 70.57 6.77 -37.71
C ILE A 867 69.13 7.20 -38.02
N ARG A 868 68.25 7.02 -37.05
CA ARG A 868 66.88 7.48 -37.12
C ARG A 868 66.83 8.99 -36.90
N ASN A 869 66.06 9.70 -37.70
CA ASN A 869 65.79 11.11 -37.46
C ASN A 869 64.99 11.28 -36.15
N THR A 870 65.37 12.27 -35.34
CA THR A 870 64.78 12.54 -34.02
C THR A 870 63.42 13.22 -34.11
N ALA A 871 63.17 14.01 -35.17
CA ALA A 871 61.93 14.73 -35.40
C ALA A 871 60.89 13.88 -36.17
N ASP A 872 61.32 13.05 -37.11
CA ASP A 872 60.47 12.10 -37.84
C ASP A 872 60.99 10.65 -37.70
N PRO A 873 60.38 9.84 -36.82
CA PRO A 873 60.86 8.48 -36.51
C PRO A 873 60.95 7.50 -37.68
N LEU A 874 60.37 7.82 -38.84
CA LEU A 874 60.40 6.98 -40.04
C LEU A 874 61.33 7.54 -41.13
N GLN A 875 62.15 8.53 -40.82
CA GLN A 875 63.18 9.08 -41.72
C GLN A 875 64.59 8.70 -41.28
N LEU A 876 65.50 8.64 -42.25
CA LEU A 876 66.90 8.27 -42.08
C LEU A 876 67.81 9.49 -42.25
N ASP A 877 68.72 9.64 -41.30
CA ASP A 877 69.90 10.48 -41.41
C ASP A 877 71.16 9.61 -41.39
N VAL A 878 72.29 10.18 -41.78
CA VAL A 878 73.60 9.55 -41.78
C VAL A 878 74.56 10.34 -40.89
N ILE A 879 75.38 9.64 -40.14
CA ILE A 879 76.56 10.19 -39.45
C ILE A 879 77.75 9.99 -40.38
N ASP A 880 78.43 11.08 -40.77
CA ASP A 880 79.69 11.02 -41.51
C ASP A 880 80.86 10.99 -40.51
N ASN A 881 81.45 9.81 -40.33
CA ASN A 881 82.58 9.59 -39.42
C ASN A 881 83.84 10.33 -39.86
N TYR A 882 83.97 10.64 -41.16
CA TYR A 882 85.14 11.34 -41.70
C TYR A 882 85.03 12.86 -41.51
N GLN A 883 83.87 13.35 -41.08
CA GLN A 883 83.61 14.73 -40.71
C GLN A 883 83.26 14.86 -39.22
N ALA A 884 84.04 14.18 -38.38
CA ALA A 884 83.93 14.24 -36.92
C ALA A 884 82.51 13.91 -36.37
N GLY A 885 81.74 13.07 -37.09
CA GLY A 885 80.42 12.61 -36.66
C GLY A 885 79.27 13.57 -37.00
N GLU A 886 79.41 14.42 -38.02
CA GLU A 886 78.33 15.30 -38.47
C GLU A 886 77.10 14.50 -38.94
N VAL A 887 75.91 14.87 -38.44
CA VAL A 887 74.63 14.28 -38.86
C VAL A 887 74.11 15.01 -40.09
N ARG A 888 73.91 14.28 -41.18
CA ARG A 888 73.43 14.80 -42.46
C ARG A 888 72.19 14.04 -42.91
N SER A 889 71.31 14.74 -43.63
CA SER A 889 70.18 14.07 -44.27
C SER A 889 70.67 13.18 -45.41
N THR A 890 70.07 12.00 -45.54
CA THR A 890 70.32 11.05 -46.64
C THR A 890 70.10 11.65 -48.04
N LYS A 891 69.39 12.78 -48.15
CA LYS A 891 69.17 13.51 -49.41
C LYS A 891 70.42 14.19 -49.98
N ASN A 892 71.46 14.38 -49.17
CA ASN A 892 72.66 15.15 -49.53
C ASN A 892 73.88 14.25 -49.83
N LEU A 893 73.67 12.94 -50.02
CA LEU A 893 74.72 11.97 -50.36
C LEU A 893 75.04 11.98 -51.87
N SER A 894 76.29 11.68 -52.23
CA SER A 894 76.71 11.50 -53.63
C SER A 894 76.00 10.30 -54.28
N GLY A 895 75.98 10.24 -55.62
CA GLY A 895 75.30 9.18 -56.37
C GLY A 895 75.83 7.75 -56.07
N GLY A 896 77.14 7.60 -55.84
CA GLY A 896 77.73 6.32 -55.40
C GLY A 896 77.46 5.99 -53.93
N GLU A 897 77.51 7.00 -53.06
CA GLU A 897 77.25 6.86 -51.61
C GLU A 897 75.78 6.51 -51.32
N SER A 898 74.86 7.13 -52.06
CA SER A 898 73.42 6.83 -52.01
C SER A 898 73.13 5.39 -52.44
N PHE A 899 73.90 4.86 -53.40
CA PHE A 899 73.77 3.47 -53.84
C PHE A 899 74.22 2.48 -52.77
N ILE A 900 75.38 2.70 -52.14
CA ILE A 900 75.88 1.85 -51.03
C ILE A 900 74.91 1.87 -49.84
N VAL A 901 74.39 3.05 -49.46
CA VAL A 901 73.40 3.17 -48.38
C VAL A 901 72.09 2.45 -48.72
N SER A 902 71.61 2.60 -49.95
CA SER A 902 70.38 1.92 -50.41
C SER A 902 70.56 0.41 -50.51
N LEU A 903 71.73 -0.05 -50.93
CA LEU A 903 72.09 -1.48 -50.96
C LEU A 903 72.14 -2.06 -49.54
N ALA A 904 72.81 -1.38 -48.61
CA ALA A 904 72.87 -1.77 -47.20
C ALA A 904 71.46 -1.84 -46.56
N LEU A 905 70.58 -0.88 -46.87
CA LEU A 905 69.18 -0.90 -46.44
C LEU A 905 68.38 -2.05 -47.05
N ALA A 906 68.53 -2.32 -48.35
CA ALA A 906 67.87 -3.44 -49.03
C ALA A 906 68.31 -4.79 -48.44
N LEU A 907 69.59 -4.93 -48.12
CA LEU A 907 70.16 -6.11 -47.47
C LEU A 907 69.72 -6.23 -46.01
N GLY A 908 69.69 -5.13 -45.26
CA GLY A 908 69.17 -5.08 -43.89
C GLY A 908 67.69 -5.45 -43.81
N LEU A 909 66.89 -4.97 -44.77
CA LEU A 909 65.48 -5.34 -44.91
C LEU A 909 65.30 -6.83 -45.25
N SER A 910 66.13 -7.36 -46.17
CA SER A 910 66.14 -8.79 -46.52
C SER A 910 66.52 -9.70 -45.34
N GLN A 911 67.38 -9.24 -44.41
CA GLN A 911 67.68 -9.97 -43.17
C GLN A 911 66.51 -9.91 -42.17
N MET A 912 65.89 -8.73 -42.00
CA MET A 912 64.75 -8.55 -41.08
C MET A 912 63.51 -9.35 -41.50
N ALA A 913 63.23 -9.43 -42.81
CA ALA A 913 62.05 -10.14 -43.35
C ALA A 913 62.13 -11.67 -43.18
N SER A 914 63.32 -12.24 -43.03
CA SER A 914 63.57 -13.70 -43.02
C SER A 914 62.75 -14.53 -42.01
N LYS A 915 62.20 -13.90 -40.95
CA LYS A 915 61.39 -14.58 -39.91
C LYS A 915 59.88 -14.61 -40.19
N THR A 916 59.33 -13.76 -41.07
CA THR A 916 57.88 -13.66 -41.32
C THR A 916 57.52 -13.69 -42.80
N VAL A 917 58.39 -13.21 -43.70
CA VAL A 917 58.23 -13.24 -45.15
C VAL A 917 59.60 -13.53 -45.78
N ARG A 918 59.84 -14.74 -46.27
CA ARG A 918 61.11 -15.12 -46.91
C ARG A 918 61.28 -14.35 -48.23
N VAL A 919 62.21 -13.41 -48.26
CA VAL A 919 62.68 -12.76 -49.50
C VAL A 919 63.99 -13.44 -49.89
N ASP A 920 63.89 -14.51 -50.68
CA ASP A 920 65.01 -15.38 -51.07
C ASP A 920 65.72 -14.92 -52.35
N SER A 921 65.19 -13.90 -53.04
CA SER A 921 65.75 -13.34 -54.28
C SER A 921 65.87 -11.82 -54.23
N LEU A 922 67.04 -11.29 -54.62
CA LEU A 922 67.32 -9.86 -54.75
C LEU A 922 67.86 -9.56 -56.15
N PHE A 923 67.23 -8.61 -56.87
CA PHE A 923 67.72 -8.13 -58.16
C PHE A 923 68.20 -6.69 -58.01
N LEU A 924 69.44 -6.44 -58.43
CA LEU A 924 70.10 -5.14 -58.42
C LEU A 924 70.27 -4.70 -59.86
N ASP A 925 69.53 -3.67 -60.26
CA ASP A 925 69.56 -3.11 -61.61
C ASP A 925 70.36 -1.81 -61.60
N GLU A 926 71.49 -1.80 -62.33
CA GLU A 926 72.31 -0.64 -62.65
C GLU A 926 72.51 0.40 -61.52
N GLY A 927 73.61 0.24 -60.78
CA GLY A 927 74.08 1.25 -59.82
C GLY A 927 75.55 1.10 -59.40
N PHE A 928 76.25 0.14 -60.00
CA PHE A 928 77.66 -0.12 -59.75
C PHE A 928 78.61 0.78 -60.57
N GLY A 929 78.09 1.48 -61.59
CA GLY A 929 78.88 2.36 -62.46
C GLY A 929 79.24 3.71 -61.86
N THR A 930 78.64 4.08 -60.73
CA THR A 930 78.95 5.30 -59.97
C THR A 930 79.89 5.04 -58.78
N LEU A 931 80.31 3.78 -58.59
CA LEU A 931 81.28 3.37 -57.58
C LEU A 931 82.69 3.43 -58.15
N ASP A 932 83.65 3.77 -57.30
CA ASP A 932 85.06 3.56 -57.61
C ASP A 932 85.41 2.06 -57.52
N GLU A 933 86.60 1.72 -58.02
CA GLU A 933 87.04 0.33 -58.16
C GLU A 933 87.18 -0.37 -56.78
N GLU A 934 87.59 0.37 -55.74
CA GLU A 934 87.71 -0.14 -54.37
C GLU A 934 86.35 -0.39 -53.69
N ALA A 935 85.37 0.52 -53.82
CA ALA A 935 84.03 0.31 -53.25
C ALA A 935 83.25 -0.77 -54.02
N LEU A 936 83.47 -0.89 -55.33
CA LEU A 936 82.86 -1.94 -56.15
C LEU A 936 83.30 -3.33 -55.69
N ASP A 937 84.59 -3.50 -55.41
CA ASP A 937 85.16 -4.76 -54.93
C ASP A 937 84.58 -5.19 -53.59
N THR A 938 84.54 -4.24 -52.65
CA THR A 938 84.01 -4.46 -51.30
C THR A 938 82.52 -4.80 -51.32
N ALA A 939 81.74 -4.12 -52.18
CA ALA A 939 80.32 -4.42 -52.37
C ALA A 939 80.11 -5.83 -52.96
N LEU A 940 80.93 -6.26 -53.92
CA LEU A 940 80.87 -7.58 -54.53
C LEU A 940 81.24 -8.71 -53.56
N GLU A 941 82.26 -8.52 -52.71
CA GLU A 941 82.60 -9.48 -51.66
C GLU A 941 81.46 -9.68 -50.67
N THR A 942 80.80 -8.59 -50.28
CA THR A 942 79.65 -8.63 -49.37
C THR A 942 78.46 -9.35 -50.00
N LEU A 943 78.18 -9.12 -51.30
CA LEU A 943 77.15 -9.85 -52.05
C LEU A 943 77.47 -11.34 -52.19
N ALA A 944 78.74 -11.71 -52.43
CA ALA A 944 79.18 -13.10 -52.46
C ALA A 944 79.06 -13.80 -51.09
N GLY A 945 79.19 -13.05 -49.99
CA GLY A 945 78.86 -13.51 -48.63
C GLY A 945 77.41 -13.96 -48.50
N LEU A 946 76.47 -13.15 -48.99
CA LEU A 946 75.03 -13.42 -48.92
C LEU A 946 74.57 -14.56 -49.84
N GLN A 947 75.24 -14.78 -50.97
CA GLN A 947 75.01 -15.96 -51.81
C GLN A 947 75.29 -17.27 -51.04
N ARG A 948 76.34 -17.29 -50.19
CA ARG A 948 76.67 -18.46 -49.34
C ARG A 948 75.61 -18.75 -48.29
N GLU A 949 74.79 -17.76 -47.92
CA GLU A 949 73.65 -17.91 -47.01
C GLU A 949 72.38 -18.44 -47.71
N GLY A 950 72.46 -18.80 -48.99
CA GLY A 950 71.38 -19.45 -49.75
C GLY A 950 70.42 -18.49 -50.45
N LYS A 951 70.77 -17.19 -50.55
CA LYS A 951 69.97 -16.17 -51.25
C LYS A 951 70.39 -16.05 -52.72
N LEU A 952 69.42 -15.92 -53.61
CA LEU A 952 69.64 -15.70 -55.04
C LEU A 952 69.81 -14.20 -55.31
N ILE A 953 70.99 -13.79 -55.75
CA ILE A 953 71.30 -12.39 -56.07
C ILE A 953 71.52 -12.28 -57.57
N GLY A 954 70.70 -11.48 -58.25
CA GLY A 954 70.86 -11.11 -59.65
C GLY A 954 71.40 -9.69 -59.77
N VAL A 955 72.44 -9.49 -60.57
CA VAL A 955 73.02 -8.18 -60.83
C VAL A 955 72.97 -7.88 -62.32
N ILE A 956 72.43 -6.72 -62.69
CA ILE A 956 72.39 -6.20 -64.06
C ILE A 956 73.35 -5.01 -64.11
N SER A 957 74.41 -5.11 -64.89
CA SER A 957 75.39 -4.04 -65.03
C SER A 957 76.14 -4.09 -66.36
N HIS A 958 76.48 -2.91 -66.88
CA HIS A 958 77.36 -2.69 -68.02
C HIS A 958 78.85 -2.51 -67.64
N VAL A 959 79.19 -2.50 -66.36
CA VAL A 959 80.55 -2.24 -65.86
C VAL A 959 81.46 -3.43 -66.15
N ALA A 960 82.59 -3.18 -66.82
CA ALA A 960 83.52 -4.22 -67.24
C ALA A 960 84.14 -5.02 -66.07
N ALA A 961 84.38 -4.37 -64.93
CA ALA A 961 84.97 -5.01 -63.74
C ALA A 961 84.09 -6.15 -63.15
N LEU A 962 82.76 -6.03 -63.22
CA LEU A 962 81.83 -7.09 -62.77
C LEU A 962 81.90 -8.35 -63.67
N LYS A 963 82.20 -8.16 -64.95
CA LYS A 963 82.27 -9.20 -65.98
C LYS A 963 83.47 -10.15 -65.78
N GLU A 964 84.45 -9.77 -64.98
CA GLU A 964 85.60 -10.64 -64.69
C GLU A 964 85.40 -11.41 -63.37
N ARG A 965 84.58 -10.89 -62.45
CA ARG A 965 84.42 -11.43 -61.09
C ARG A 965 83.26 -12.41 -60.93
N ILE A 966 82.15 -12.22 -61.66
CA ILE A 966 81.00 -13.12 -61.60
C ILE A 966 81.09 -14.11 -62.76
N GLY A 967 81.45 -15.36 -62.49
CA GLY A 967 81.65 -16.38 -63.55
C GLY A 967 80.37 -16.81 -64.29
N THR A 968 79.20 -16.68 -63.67
CA THR A 968 77.90 -17.03 -64.28
C THR A 968 77.24 -15.79 -64.85
N GLN A 969 77.19 -15.66 -66.18
CA GLN A 969 76.73 -14.45 -66.86
C GLN A 969 75.68 -14.73 -67.91
N ILE A 970 74.70 -13.83 -68.01
CA ILE A 970 73.83 -13.70 -69.17
C ILE A 970 74.28 -12.43 -69.91
N ARG A 971 75.02 -12.60 -70.99
CA ARG A 971 75.55 -11.50 -71.81
C ARG A 971 74.53 -11.10 -72.87
N VAL A 972 74.19 -9.82 -72.90
CA VAL A 972 73.32 -9.22 -73.92
C VAL A 972 74.18 -8.52 -74.96
N THR A 973 74.15 -8.97 -76.21
CA THR A 973 74.88 -8.33 -77.32
C THR A 973 73.89 -7.70 -78.31
N PRO A 974 73.92 -6.37 -78.51
CA PRO A 974 73.07 -5.72 -79.50
C PRO A 974 73.51 -6.08 -80.93
N VAL A 975 72.54 -6.28 -81.82
CA VAL A 975 72.73 -6.61 -83.24
C VAL A 975 72.00 -5.57 -84.11
N THR A 976 72.36 -5.47 -85.39
CA THR A 976 71.77 -4.50 -86.33
C THR A 976 70.26 -4.70 -86.48
N GLY A 977 69.50 -3.59 -86.45
CA GLY A 977 68.04 -3.58 -86.55
C GLY A 977 67.28 -3.61 -85.22
N GLY A 978 67.88 -3.14 -84.12
CA GLY A 978 67.20 -2.97 -82.81
C GLY A 978 66.92 -4.27 -82.07
N ARG A 979 67.57 -5.38 -82.44
CA ARG A 979 67.46 -6.68 -81.77
C ARG A 979 68.74 -6.98 -81.00
N SER A 980 68.63 -7.70 -79.89
CA SER A 980 69.77 -8.16 -79.10
C SER A 980 69.75 -9.68 -78.98
N VAL A 981 70.92 -10.29 -78.95
CA VAL A 981 71.09 -11.74 -78.74
C VAL A 981 71.65 -11.96 -77.33
N LEU A 982 71.08 -12.94 -76.62
CA LEU A 982 71.49 -13.35 -75.29
C LEU A 982 72.42 -14.56 -75.37
N HIS A 983 73.53 -14.51 -74.65
CA HIS A 983 74.48 -15.61 -74.53
C HIS A 983 74.79 -15.87 -73.06
N GLY A 984 74.55 -17.08 -72.57
CA GLY A 984 74.80 -17.43 -71.18
C GLY A 984 74.16 -18.76 -70.77
N PRO A 985 74.45 -19.24 -69.55
CA PRO A 985 73.80 -20.43 -68.99
C PRO A 985 72.29 -20.25 -68.95
N GLY A 986 71.55 -21.19 -69.56
CA GLY A 986 70.09 -21.13 -69.66
C GLY A 986 69.54 -20.26 -70.82
N CYS A 987 70.40 -19.60 -71.60
CA CYS A 987 69.98 -18.86 -72.79
C CYS A 987 70.04 -19.79 -74.03
N THR A 988 68.90 -20.28 -74.49
CA THR A 988 68.80 -21.03 -75.75
C THR A 988 68.52 -20.07 -76.91
N GLY A 989 69.42 -19.97 -77.89
CA GLY A 989 69.14 -19.28 -79.14
C GLY A 989 67.99 -19.97 -79.89
N SER A 990 67.07 -19.19 -80.46
CA SER A 990 65.96 -19.71 -81.26
C SER A 990 66.48 -20.32 -82.56
N GLY A 991 66.92 -21.57 -82.47
CA GLY A 991 67.41 -22.41 -83.54
C GLY A 991 67.37 -23.86 -83.09
N GLY A 992 66.21 -24.50 -83.26
CA GLY A 992 66.06 -25.95 -83.13
C GLY A 992 65.47 -26.48 -81.83
N ARG A 993 64.34 -25.92 -81.36
CA ARG A 993 63.12 -26.66 -80.97
C ARG A 993 62.00 -25.70 -80.62
#